data_AF-A0A834LPF2-F1
#
_entry.id   AF-A0A834LPF2-F1
#
_cell.length_a   1.000
_cell.length_b   1.000
_cell.length_c   1.000
_cell.angle_alpha   90.00
_cell.angle_beta   90.00
_cell.angle_gamma   90.00
#
_symmetry.space_group_name_H-M   'P 1'
#
loop_
_entity.id
_entity.type
_entity.pdbx_description
1 polymer ?
#
loop_
_entity_poly.entity_id
_entity_poly.type
_entity_poly.pdbx_seq_one_letter_code
_entity_poly.pdbx_strand_id
1 'polypeptide(L)'
;MHTILVCCGSYMADASPDSPDWASLPAHLLDTIVEKLIYLSYVIRFSIVCKLWLYSATIDNQRKQQHRALLARKQIPMLMVPFSDPKDNNSDGEGQEKRGLYSITCCKLYDFQLSLSYRKRCCGSSHGWLATVEDNYAITLINPFSGVSPITLPPLMQVDTYTDFSEMEYDIVKVVLSADPYMAPDSYQVAAIYSIFSLVALIKSDDAAWTYISKEQLRLASDVIYYESQFHVIDEWCGLTKIKSFSGIDHSIELEAIIKPDLTLRTIQSSYLVESSTGELLNVVHYLEQKDEIDQYVTWYFKVYKLSHSSEQPHPTWVEIESIGGDALFLGDNYSFSLLASQFPGCWPNSIYFTDDFITVEPIKPLGPRDMGIFNLVDKSFRMHYTHDPSHNGAHDVRVRIKSVGICGSDVHYYKHMSCGDYHVKEPMVIGHECAGIIEEVGTEVKSLLPGDRVALEPGIGCWHCNPCKEGRYNLCHDMKFFATPPIHGSLADQIVHPASLCFKLPDNLTLEEGAMCEPLSVGVYACRRANVSPETTVLILGAGPIGLVTLLAARAFGAPKVVVVDVDDHRLSVAKELGAAAVVKVSSDIQVVDKEVEEIKNAMGGAVDVTVDCCGMSKTVSTALAATASGGKVCVVGMAHCQMSVPLTPAAAREVDVVGVFRYRNTWPLCIEFLSSGKIDVKPLITHRFGFTQEEVEAAFETSARGGSAIKVMFNL
;
A
#
# COMPACT_ATOMS: atom_id res chain seq x y z
N MET A 1 -17.33 -20.20 3.61
CA MET A 1 -18.51 -21.10 3.59
C MET A 1 -18.31 -22.30 2.67
N HIS A 2 -17.94 -22.11 1.40
CA HIS A 2 -17.78 -23.22 0.45
C HIS A 2 -16.66 -24.21 0.81
N THR A 3 -15.55 -23.75 1.38
CA THR A 3 -14.44 -24.61 1.83
C THR A 3 -14.79 -25.42 3.09
N ILE A 4 -15.66 -24.87 3.94
CA ILE A 4 -16.18 -25.56 5.15
C ILE A 4 -17.19 -26.64 4.73
N LEU A 5 -18.01 -26.35 3.70
CA LEU A 5 -18.94 -27.32 3.10
C LEU A 5 -18.22 -28.51 2.45
N VAL A 6 -17.05 -28.29 1.85
CA VAL A 6 -16.27 -29.35 1.19
C VAL A 6 -15.50 -30.23 2.19
N CYS A 7 -14.93 -29.65 3.26
CA CYS A 7 -14.28 -30.44 4.33
C CYS A 7 -15.26 -31.20 5.23
N CYS A 8 -16.51 -30.75 5.38
CA CYS A 8 -17.54 -31.50 6.12
C CYS A 8 -18.24 -32.55 5.24
N GLY A 9 -18.32 -32.33 3.93
CA GLY A 9 -18.92 -33.28 2.98
C GLY A 9 -18.15 -34.61 2.86
N SER A 10 -16.84 -34.59 3.09
CA SER A 10 -16.01 -35.81 3.12
C SER A 10 -16.14 -36.63 4.42
N TYR A 11 -16.59 -36.01 5.52
CA TYR A 11 -16.89 -36.71 6.78
C TYR A 11 -18.29 -37.34 6.81
N MET A 12 -19.17 -36.97 5.87
CA MET A 12 -20.57 -37.44 5.81
C MET A 12 -20.81 -38.57 4.79
N ALA A 13 -19.76 -39.11 4.17
CA ALA A 13 -19.90 -40.11 3.11
C ALA A 13 -20.21 -41.55 3.59
N ASP A 14 -20.12 -41.84 4.90
CA ASP A 14 -20.27 -43.21 5.45
C ASP A 14 -21.42 -43.36 6.49
N ALA A 15 -22.41 -42.45 6.53
CA ALA A 15 -23.50 -42.53 7.51
C ALA A 15 -24.84 -43.02 6.90
N SER A 16 -25.48 -43.96 7.60
CA SER A 16 -26.80 -44.54 7.29
C SER A 16 -27.95 -43.50 7.35
N PRO A 17 -29.19 -43.82 6.89
CA PRO A 17 -30.23 -42.84 6.52
C PRO A 17 -30.87 -41.99 7.62
N ASP A 18 -30.42 -42.10 8.88
CA ASP A 18 -30.87 -41.21 9.95
C ASP A 18 -29.87 -40.04 10.07
N SER A 19 -30.20 -38.91 9.45
CA SER A 19 -29.33 -37.76 9.20
C SER A 19 -28.59 -37.23 10.43
N PRO A 20 -27.29 -36.87 10.36
CA PRO A 20 -26.63 -36.14 11.43
C PRO A 20 -27.11 -34.68 11.46
N ASP A 21 -27.73 -34.29 12.57
CA ASP A 21 -28.10 -32.91 12.88
C ASP A 21 -26.82 -32.08 13.16
N TRP A 22 -26.79 -30.81 12.75
CA TRP A 22 -25.69 -29.87 13.03
C TRP A 22 -25.33 -29.76 14.52
N ALA A 23 -26.24 -30.21 15.39
CA ALA A 23 -26.05 -30.33 16.83
C ALA A 23 -25.01 -31.38 17.26
N SER A 24 -24.57 -32.31 16.40
CA SER A 24 -23.65 -33.41 16.75
C SER A 24 -22.19 -33.20 16.30
N LEU A 25 -21.82 -31.99 15.87
CA LEU A 25 -20.45 -31.70 15.43
C LEU A 25 -19.44 -31.76 16.60
N PRO A 26 -18.21 -32.28 16.37
CA PRO A 26 -17.15 -32.28 17.38
C PRO A 26 -16.74 -30.87 17.81
N ALA A 27 -16.47 -30.68 19.11
CA ALA A 27 -16.17 -29.37 19.72
C ALA A 27 -15.04 -28.57 19.04
N HIS A 28 -13.99 -29.23 18.54
CA HIS A 28 -12.87 -28.55 17.88
C HIS A 28 -13.23 -27.96 16.50
N LEU A 29 -14.15 -28.60 15.77
CA LEU A 29 -14.66 -28.11 14.48
C LEU A 29 -15.62 -26.93 14.68
N LEU A 30 -16.43 -26.99 15.75
CA LEU A 30 -17.30 -25.90 16.18
C LEU A 30 -16.50 -24.63 16.50
N ASP A 31 -15.42 -24.77 17.27
CA ASP A 31 -14.52 -23.67 17.63
C ASP A 31 -13.92 -22.99 16.39
N THR A 32 -13.49 -23.77 15.38
CA THR A 32 -12.91 -23.23 14.14
C THR A 32 -13.92 -22.47 13.28
N ILE A 33 -15.19 -22.93 13.26
CA ILE A 33 -16.27 -22.26 12.52
C ILE A 33 -16.60 -20.91 13.18
N VAL A 34 -16.66 -20.87 14.50
CA VAL A 34 -16.98 -19.66 15.27
C VAL A 34 -15.84 -18.63 15.20
N GLU A 35 -14.57 -19.05 15.22
CA GLU A 35 -13.40 -18.17 15.02
C GLU A 35 -13.44 -17.39 13.69
N LYS A 36 -14.14 -17.92 12.68
CA LYS A 36 -14.26 -17.29 11.35
C LYS A 36 -15.52 -16.42 11.20
N LEU A 37 -16.35 -16.30 12.24
CA LEU A 37 -17.52 -15.41 12.25
C LEU A 37 -17.12 -14.00 12.71
N ILE A 38 -17.12 -13.06 11.75
CA ILE A 38 -16.59 -11.70 11.93
C ILE A 38 -17.63 -10.74 12.56
N TYR A 39 -18.93 -10.93 12.29
CA TYR A 39 -19.98 -10.00 12.74
C TYR A 39 -20.78 -10.54 13.93
N LEU A 40 -21.04 -9.67 14.92
CA LEU A 40 -21.78 -9.99 16.15
C LEU A 40 -23.19 -10.54 15.87
N SER A 41 -23.84 -10.06 14.81
CA SER A 41 -25.16 -10.54 14.38
C SER A 41 -25.14 -11.99 13.90
N TYR A 42 -24.03 -12.46 13.32
CA TYR A 42 -23.86 -13.87 12.92
C TYR A 42 -23.56 -14.75 14.13
N VAL A 43 -22.78 -14.26 15.09
CA VAL A 43 -22.53 -14.97 16.36
C VAL A 43 -23.84 -15.14 17.14
N ILE A 44 -24.67 -14.09 17.24
CA ILE A 44 -25.99 -14.14 17.88
C ILE A 44 -26.92 -15.11 17.14
N ARG A 45 -26.99 -15.05 15.81
CA ARG A 45 -27.83 -15.97 15.01
C ARG A 45 -27.38 -17.43 15.07
N PHE A 46 -26.07 -17.69 15.22
CA PHE A 46 -25.53 -19.04 15.34
C PHE A 46 -25.63 -19.62 16.76
N SER A 47 -25.64 -18.78 17.81
CA SER A 47 -25.70 -19.23 19.21
C SER A 47 -27.11 -19.65 19.66
N ILE A 48 -28.14 -19.42 18.85
CA ILE A 48 -29.54 -19.84 19.10
C ILE A 48 -29.82 -21.27 18.61
N VAL A 49 -28.88 -21.90 17.91
CA VAL A 49 -29.11 -23.18 17.19
C VAL A 49 -29.13 -24.38 18.14
N CYS A 50 -28.18 -24.51 19.09
CA CYS A 50 -28.27 -25.51 20.17
C CYS A 50 -27.32 -25.22 21.36
N LYS A 51 -27.47 -25.96 22.48
CA LYS A 51 -26.68 -25.77 23.73
C LYS A 51 -25.16 -25.96 23.57
N LEU A 52 -24.71 -26.83 22.67
CA LEU A 52 -23.28 -27.04 22.37
C LEU A 52 -22.67 -25.84 21.61
N TRP A 53 -23.43 -25.27 20.67
CA TRP A 53 -23.03 -24.05 19.95
C TRP A 53 -23.02 -22.82 20.86
N LEU A 54 -23.97 -22.72 21.79
CA LEU A 54 -23.95 -21.70 22.84
C LEU A 54 -22.69 -21.83 23.70
N TYR A 55 -22.29 -23.05 24.09
CA TYR A 55 -21.07 -23.29 24.87
C TYR A 55 -19.79 -22.88 24.12
N SER A 56 -19.59 -23.30 22.87
CA SER A 56 -18.44 -22.87 22.06
C SER A 56 -18.45 -21.37 21.73
N ALA A 57 -19.62 -20.76 21.46
CA ALA A 57 -19.73 -19.31 21.30
C ALA A 57 -19.42 -18.55 22.59
N THR A 58 -19.74 -19.12 23.75
CA THR A 58 -19.40 -18.54 25.06
C THR A 58 -17.90 -18.65 25.33
N ILE A 59 -17.25 -19.75 24.92
CA ILE A 59 -15.78 -19.92 24.97
C ILE A 59 -15.07 -18.99 23.97
N ASP A 60 -15.57 -18.79 22.75
CA ASP A 60 -15.02 -17.81 21.80
C ASP A 60 -15.24 -16.37 22.27
N ASN A 61 -16.38 -16.07 22.90
CA ASN A 61 -16.60 -14.76 23.54
C ASN A 61 -15.66 -14.57 24.75
N GLN A 62 -15.37 -15.64 25.50
CA GLN A 62 -14.33 -15.66 26.53
C GLN A 62 -12.91 -15.55 25.92
N ARG A 63 -12.63 -16.14 24.75
CA ARG A 63 -11.36 -16.00 24.01
C ARG A 63 -11.21 -14.61 23.41
N LYS A 64 -12.29 -13.97 22.94
CA LYS A 64 -12.33 -12.57 22.49
C LYS A 64 -12.27 -11.59 23.65
N GLN A 65 -12.83 -11.94 24.81
CA GLN A 65 -12.58 -11.24 26.08
C GLN A 65 -11.13 -11.44 26.55
N GLN A 66 -10.54 -12.63 26.39
CA GLN A 66 -9.13 -12.89 26.64
C GLN A 66 -8.24 -12.19 25.62
N HIS A 67 -8.67 -12.05 24.36
CA HIS A 67 -7.99 -11.28 23.32
C HIS A 67 -8.07 -9.80 23.66
N ARG A 68 -9.23 -9.26 24.07
CA ARG A 68 -9.37 -7.91 24.65
C ARG A 68 -8.53 -7.71 25.91
N ALA A 69 -8.42 -8.73 26.77
CA ALA A 69 -7.56 -8.72 27.95
C ALA A 69 -6.06 -8.90 27.61
N LEU A 70 -5.72 -9.51 26.46
CA LEU A 70 -4.37 -9.59 25.91
C LEU A 70 -3.98 -8.27 25.23
N LEU A 71 -4.92 -7.60 24.54
CA LEU A 71 -4.80 -6.24 24.00
C LEU A 71 -4.65 -5.21 25.14
N ALA A 72 -5.30 -5.44 26.29
CA ALA A 72 -5.08 -4.65 27.51
C ALA A 72 -3.74 -4.93 28.20
N ARG A 73 -3.09 -6.07 27.91
CA ARG A 73 -1.81 -6.50 28.53
C ARG A 73 -0.58 -6.24 27.66
N LYS A 74 -0.73 -5.99 26.35
CA LYS A 74 0.37 -5.70 25.42
C LYS A 74 0.01 -4.50 24.55
N GLN A 75 0.87 -3.48 24.52
CA GLN A 75 0.74 -2.37 23.57
C GLN A 75 0.82 -2.89 22.14
N ILE A 76 -0.13 -2.46 21.32
CA ILE A 76 -0.26 -2.85 19.92
C ILE A 76 0.40 -1.75 19.09
N PRO A 77 1.12 -2.08 18.00
CA PRO A 77 1.67 -1.09 17.09
C PRO A 77 0.54 -0.36 16.35
N MET A 78 0.08 0.75 16.94
CA MET A 78 -0.93 1.63 16.39
C MET A 78 -0.41 3.07 16.39
N LEU A 79 -0.84 3.83 15.39
CA LEU A 79 -0.58 5.26 15.30
C LEU A 79 -1.90 6.01 15.35
N MET A 80 -2.03 6.95 16.28
CA MET A 80 -3.06 7.96 16.24
C MET A 80 -2.75 8.92 15.09
N VAL A 81 -3.71 9.07 14.18
CA VAL A 81 -3.54 9.84 12.94
C VAL A 81 -4.71 10.81 12.77
N PRO A 82 -4.46 12.03 12.23
CA PRO A 82 -5.55 12.91 11.82
C PRO A 82 -6.36 12.28 10.68
N PHE A 83 -7.64 12.59 10.67
CA PHE A 83 -8.59 12.18 9.65
C PHE A 83 -9.30 13.42 9.09
N SER A 84 -9.19 13.65 7.78
CA SER A 84 -9.95 14.69 7.08
C SER A 84 -11.21 14.07 6.47
N ASP A 85 -12.38 14.64 6.75
CA ASP A 85 -13.61 14.31 6.01
C ASP A 85 -13.70 15.24 4.79
N PRO A 86 -13.64 14.72 3.55
CA PRO A 86 -13.69 15.55 2.35
C PRO A 86 -14.98 16.39 2.21
N LYS A 87 -16.00 16.12 3.03
CA LYS A 87 -17.30 16.82 3.02
C LYS A 87 -17.38 18.00 3.99
N ASP A 88 -16.40 18.21 4.86
CA ASP A 88 -16.42 19.26 5.87
C ASP A 88 -15.98 20.61 5.28
N ASN A 89 -16.85 21.21 4.45
CA ASN A 89 -16.67 22.53 3.84
C ASN A 89 -17.13 23.67 4.78
N ASN A 90 -16.81 23.59 6.07
CA ASN A 90 -17.09 24.71 6.96
C ASN A 90 -16.06 25.82 6.71
N SER A 91 -16.55 26.91 6.12
CA SER A 91 -15.81 28.16 5.86
C SER A 91 -15.76 29.08 7.07
N ASP A 92 -16.35 28.66 8.18
CA ASP A 92 -16.22 29.26 9.48
C ASP A 92 -15.19 28.42 10.25
N GLY A 93 -14.11 29.02 10.75
CA GLY A 93 -12.93 28.35 11.35
C GLY A 93 -13.17 27.53 12.64
N GLU A 94 -14.34 26.92 12.79
CA GLU A 94 -14.74 25.98 13.85
C GLU A 94 -14.89 24.54 13.32
N GLY A 95 -13.91 24.06 12.54
CA GLY A 95 -13.89 22.68 12.06
C GLY A 95 -13.76 21.68 13.22
N GLN A 96 -14.43 20.52 13.15
CA GLN A 96 -14.16 19.41 14.05
C GLN A 96 -12.98 18.61 13.51
N GLU A 97 -11.91 18.48 14.30
CA GLU A 97 -10.84 17.54 13.97
C GLU A 97 -11.28 16.11 14.30
N LYS A 98 -11.12 15.20 13.34
CA LYS A 98 -11.33 13.77 13.57
C LYS A 98 -9.98 13.10 13.79
N ARG A 99 -9.86 12.30 14.86
CA ARG A 99 -8.71 11.44 15.11
C ARG A 99 -9.10 9.98 14.93
N GLY A 100 -8.24 9.21 14.27
CA GLY A 100 -8.41 7.77 14.06
C GLY A 100 -7.17 6.99 14.52
N LEU A 101 -7.30 5.67 14.63
CA LEU A 101 -6.20 4.77 14.97
C LEU A 101 -5.83 3.92 13.75
N TYR A 102 -4.57 3.99 13.31
CA TYR A 102 -4.02 3.21 12.21
C TYR A 102 -3.27 1.98 12.74
N SER A 103 -3.63 0.79 12.26
CA SER A 103 -2.91 -0.45 12.55
C SER A 103 -1.73 -0.62 11.60
N ILE A 104 -0.52 -0.73 12.14
CA ILE A 104 0.68 -1.08 11.36
C ILE A 104 0.56 -2.50 10.84
N THR A 105 0.14 -3.44 11.68
CA THR A 105 0.08 -4.86 11.32
C THR A 105 -0.97 -5.16 10.26
N CYS A 106 -2.11 -4.47 10.30
CA CYS A 106 -3.18 -4.67 9.32
C CYS A 106 -3.16 -3.68 8.16
N CYS A 107 -2.24 -2.70 8.16
CA CYS A 107 -2.19 -1.58 7.23
C CYS A 107 -3.57 -0.92 7.01
N LYS A 108 -4.32 -0.70 8.10
CA LYS A 108 -5.72 -0.24 8.02
C LYS A 108 -6.07 0.72 9.17
N LEU A 109 -6.87 1.73 8.86
CA LEU A 109 -7.55 2.56 9.87
C LEU A 109 -8.67 1.76 10.57
N TYR A 110 -8.70 1.79 11.89
CA TYR A 110 -9.80 1.25 12.68
C TYR A 110 -11.05 2.11 12.55
N ASP A 111 -12.22 1.47 12.70
CA ASP A 111 -13.51 2.14 12.80
C ASP A 111 -13.70 2.74 14.21
N PHE A 112 -12.77 3.61 14.58
CA PHE A 112 -12.79 4.42 15.78
C PHE A 112 -12.56 5.87 15.33
N GLN A 113 -13.57 6.71 15.52
CA GLN A 113 -13.52 8.12 15.19
C GLN A 113 -13.81 8.91 16.46
N LEU A 114 -12.79 9.63 16.93
CA LEU A 114 -12.96 10.61 17.99
C LEU A 114 -13.14 11.97 17.32
N SER A 115 -14.36 12.50 17.40
CA SER A 115 -14.66 13.86 16.93
C SER A 115 -14.34 14.83 18.05
N LEU A 116 -13.36 15.69 17.83
CA LEU A 116 -12.93 16.71 18.77
C LEU A 116 -13.21 18.08 18.15
N SER A 117 -13.62 19.04 18.98
CA SER A 117 -13.48 20.44 18.56
C SER A 117 -12.00 20.69 18.27
N TYR A 118 -11.67 21.49 17.25
CA TYR A 118 -10.27 21.83 16.96
C TYR A 118 -9.52 22.34 18.19
N ARG A 119 -10.22 23.00 19.12
CA ARG A 119 -9.66 23.51 20.39
C ARG A 119 -9.42 22.43 21.46
N LYS A 120 -9.78 21.16 21.21
CA LYS A 120 -9.66 20.06 22.18
C LYS A 120 -8.53 19.13 21.77
N ARG A 121 -7.49 19.08 22.62
CA ARG A 121 -6.36 18.18 22.45
C ARG A 121 -6.71 16.74 22.84
N CYS A 122 -6.16 15.78 22.08
CA CYS A 122 -6.17 14.36 22.41
C CYS A 122 -4.78 13.79 22.19
N CYS A 123 -4.27 13.00 23.14
CA CYS A 123 -2.99 12.30 23.05
C CYS A 123 -3.10 10.85 23.54
N GLY A 124 -2.20 10.00 23.07
CA GLY A 124 -2.07 8.63 23.55
C GLY A 124 -1.45 8.56 24.95
N SER A 125 -1.95 7.64 25.78
CA SER A 125 -1.46 7.36 27.13
C SER A 125 -1.07 5.88 27.29
N SER A 126 -0.39 5.56 28.39
CA SER A 126 0.06 4.19 28.67
C SER A 126 -1.13 3.23 28.80
N HIS A 127 -0.87 1.93 28.66
CA HIS A 127 -1.90 0.88 28.73
C HIS A 127 -3.05 0.99 27.70
N GLY A 128 -2.82 1.69 26.58
CA GLY A 128 -3.79 1.79 25.47
C GLY A 128 -4.93 2.77 25.74
N TRP A 129 -4.77 3.65 26.73
CA TRP A 129 -5.70 4.74 27.01
C TRP A 129 -5.39 5.96 26.15
N LEU A 130 -6.40 6.79 25.91
CA LEU A 130 -6.32 8.11 25.30
C LEU A 130 -6.69 9.14 26.35
N ALA A 131 -6.02 10.29 26.36
CA ALA A 131 -6.34 11.41 27.22
C ALA A 131 -6.91 12.56 26.39
N THR A 132 -8.03 13.12 26.84
CA THR A 132 -8.72 14.27 26.24
C THR A 132 -8.94 15.34 27.28
N VAL A 133 -9.06 16.60 26.86
CA VAL A 133 -9.25 17.74 27.76
C VAL A 133 -10.65 18.31 27.60
N GLU A 134 -11.36 18.45 28.72
CA GLU A 134 -12.66 19.12 28.78
C GLU A 134 -12.51 20.63 28.93
N ASP A 135 -13.59 21.38 28.65
CA ASP A 135 -13.58 22.85 28.67
C ASP A 135 -13.29 23.43 30.07
N ASN A 136 -13.51 22.63 31.12
CA ASN A 136 -13.20 22.98 32.50
C ASN A 136 -11.81 22.49 32.95
N TYR A 137 -10.90 22.16 32.03
CA TYR A 137 -9.56 21.65 32.30
C TYR A 137 -9.49 20.25 32.94
N ALA A 138 -10.60 19.54 33.02
CA ALA A 138 -10.60 18.14 33.46
C ALA A 138 -9.98 17.24 32.37
N ILE A 139 -9.23 16.22 32.79
CA ILE A 139 -8.70 15.20 31.87
C ILE A 139 -9.67 14.03 31.85
N THR A 140 -10.18 13.70 30.68
CA THR A 140 -10.98 12.49 30.46
C THR A 140 -10.14 11.41 29.79
N LEU A 141 -9.98 10.28 30.47
CA LEU A 141 -9.31 9.07 29.98
C LEU A 141 -10.31 8.15 29.29
N ILE A 142 -10.02 7.74 28.06
CA ILE A 142 -10.86 6.89 27.21
C ILE A 142 -10.05 5.69 26.73
N ASN A 143 -10.58 4.48 26.87
CA ASN A 143 -9.96 3.29 26.27
C ASN A 143 -10.85 2.74 25.15
N PRO A 144 -10.45 2.86 23.87
CA PRO A 144 -11.29 2.44 22.74
C PRO A 144 -11.42 0.92 22.60
N PHE A 145 -10.68 0.13 23.37
CA PHE A 145 -10.60 -1.33 23.24
C PHE A 145 -11.26 -2.10 24.39
N SER A 146 -11.39 -1.49 25.56
CA SER A 146 -11.89 -2.17 26.76
C SER A 146 -13.41 -2.07 26.94
N GLY A 147 -14.07 -1.09 26.30
CA GLY A 147 -15.50 -0.81 26.48
C GLY A 147 -15.86 -0.28 27.87
N VAL A 148 -14.85 0.13 28.64
CA VAL A 148 -14.99 0.72 29.98
C VAL A 148 -15.46 2.16 29.85
N SER A 149 -16.26 2.62 30.82
CA SER A 149 -16.70 4.02 30.86
C SER A 149 -15.48 4.96 30.99
N PRO A 150 -15.52 6.15 30.35
CA PRO A 150 -14.47 7.14 30.51
C PRO A 150 -14.24 7.50 31.98
N ILE A 151 -12.98 7.79 32.34
CA ILE A 151 -12.60 8.22 33.67
C ILE A 151 -12.25 9.71 33.61
N THR A 152 -12.97 10.54 34.36
CA THR A 152 -12.71 11.98 34.41
C THR A 152 -11.93 12.33 35.68
N LEU A 153 -10.73 12.88 35.50
CA LEU A 153 -9.88 13.41 36.57
C LEU A 153 -10.27 14.87 36.88
N PRO A 154 -9.97 15.39 38.09
CA PRO A 154 -10.25 16.78 38.45
C PRO A 154 -9.62 17.80 37.47
N PRO A 155 -10.16 19.02 37.37
CA PRO A 155 -9.55 20.12 36.64
C PRO A 155 -8.10 20.41 37.03
N LEU A 156 -7.23 20.63 36.04
CA LEU A 156 -5.91 21.22 36.26
C LEU A 156 -6.03 22.72 36.62
N MET A 157 -5.08 23.22 37.40
CA MET A 157 -4.97 24.63 37.75
C MET A 157 -4.62 25.46 36.50
N GLN A 158 -5.33 26.56 36.33
CA GLN A 158 -5.03 27.53 35.27
C GLN A 158 -3.77 28.32 35.65
N VAL A 159 -2.83 28.44 34.72
CA VAL A 159 -1.61 29.23 34.89
C VAL A 159 -1.86 30.60 34.25
N ASP A 160 -2.04 31.64 35.06
CA ASP A 160 -2.24 33.02 34.57
C ASP A 160 -1.06 33.48 33.72
N THR A 161 -1.31 33.79 32.44
CA THR A 161 -0.36 34.43 31.55
C THR A 161 -0.61 35.94 31.53
N TYR A 162 0.36 36.74 31.96
CA TYR A 162 0.37 38.18 31.66
C TYR A 162 0.49 38.36 30.14
N THR A 163 -0.34 39.21 29.53
CA THR A 163 -0.44 39.59 28.09
C THR A 163 -1.35 38.71 27.22
N ASP A 164 -1.87 39.30 26.12
CA ASP A 164 -2.93 38.94 25.14
C ASP A 164 -2.97 37.49 24.57
N PHE A 165 -2.46 36.49 25.28
CA PHE A 165 -2.48 35.08 24.91
C PHE A 165 -3.80 34.37 25.25
N SER A 166 -4.92 35.11 25.36
CA SER A 166 -6.25 34.52 25.59
C SER A 166 -6.74 33.61 24.46
N GLU A 167 -6.02 33.60 23.34
CA GLU A 167 -6.26 32.76 22.16
C GLU A 167 -5.35 31.51 22.09
N MET A 168 -4.37 31.34 22.98
CA MET A 168 -3.51 30.15 22.97
C MET A 168 -4.21 28.97 23.67
N GLU A 169 -4.29 27.86 22.94
CA GLU A 169 -5.06 26.67 23.30
C GLU A 169 -4.50 25.96 24.55
N TYR A 170 -5.38 25.21 25.22
CA TYR A 170 -5.06 24.55 26.49
C TYR A 170 -4.19 23.31 26.26
N ASP A 171 -2.87 23.50 26.31
CA ASP A 171 -1.90 22.44 26.02
C ASP A 171 -1.82 21.39 27.13
N ILE A 172 -2.42 20.22 26.91
CA ILE A 172 -1.94 18.98 27.52
C ILE A 172 -1.01 18.32 26.50
N VAL A 173 0.27 18.25 26.86
CA VAL A 173 1.32 17.71 25.99
C VAL A 173 1.34 16.19 26.09
N LYS A 174 1.26 15.65 27.31
CA LYS A 174 1.38 14.21 27.58
C LYS A 174 0.62 13.82 28.85
N VAL A 175 0.06 12.62 28.86
CA VAL A 175 -0.53 11.99 30.06
C VAL A 175 -0.03 10.55 30.16
N VAL A 176 0.48 10.16 31.32
CA VAL A 176 1.01 8.81 31.58
C VAL A 176 0.46 8.24 32.87
N LEU A 177 0.04 6.98 32.80
CA LEU A 177 -0.53 6.21 33.91
C LEU A 177 0.50 5.23 34.45
N SER A 178 0.54 5.05 35.77
CA SER A 178 1.41 4.06 36.42
C SER A 178 0.93 2.62 36.30
N ALA A 179 -0.38 2.45 36.06
CA ALA A 179 -1.04 1.16 35.90
C ALA A 179 -2.31 1.36 35.06
N ASP A 180 -2.84 0.27 34.48
CA ASP A 180 -4.14 0.29 33.81
C ASP A 180 -5.26 0.57 34.84
N PRO A 181 -5.97 1.71 34.75
CA PRO A 181 -7.05 2.07 35.67
C PRO A 181 -8.18 1.03 35.71
N TYR A 182 -8.38 0.25 34.64
CA TYR A 182 -9.36 -0.82 34.65
C TYR A 182 -8.93 -2.00 35.54
N MET A 183 -7.63 -2.31 35.55
CA MET A 183 -7.07 -3.44 36.31
C MET A 183 -6.74 -3.06 37.76
N ALA A 184 -6.45 -1.78 38.01
CA ALA A 184 -6.01 -1.26 39.30
C ALA A 184 -6.72 0.07 39.66
N PRO A 185 -8.07 0.08 39.74
CA PRO A 185 -8.88 1.30 39.86
C PRO A 185 -8.57 2.14 41.11
N ASP A 186 -8.12 1.50 42.18
CA ASP A 186 -7.87 2.15 43.47
C ASP A 186 -6.38 2.45 43.74
N SER A 187 -5.49 2.22 42.77
CA SER A 187 -4.04 2.36 43.01
C SER A 187 -3.24 2.90 41.82
N TYR A 188 -3.90 3.31 40.73
CA TYR A 188 -3.19 3.95 39.62
C TYR A 188 -2.86 5.41 39.96
N GLN A 189 -1.80 5.90 39.36
CA GLN A 189 -1.32 7.28 39.47
C GLN A 189 -1.22 7.85 38.07
N VAL A 190 -1.38 9.16 37.95
CA VAL A 190 -1.34 9.87 36.67
C VAL A 190 -0.33 11.01 36.76
N ALA A 191 0.53 11.11 35.76
CA ALA A 191 1.36 12.28 35.51
C ALA A 191 0.89 12.96 34.23
N ALA A 192 0.74 14.28 34.27
CA ALA A 192 0.37 15.09 33.12
C ALA A 192 1.39 16.20 32.90
N ILE A 193 1.82 16.38 31.65
CA ILE A 193 2.57 17.57 31.20
C ILE A 193 1.56 18.55 30.61
N TYR A 194 1.50 19.76 31.16
CA TYR A 194 0.47 20.74 30.82
C TYR A 194 1.02 22.16 30.72
N SER A 195 0.25 23.04 30.07
CA SER A 195 0.56 24.44 29.78
C SER A 195 1.70 24.63 28.79
N ILE A 196 1.75 25.81 28.15
CA ILE A 196 2.85 26.30 27.30
C ILE A 196 4.22 26.32 27.99
N PHE A 197 4.26 26.18 29.32
CA PHE A 197 5.49 26.10 30.10
C PHE A 197 5.96 24.65 30.35
N SER A 198 5.23 23.67 29.84
CA SER A 198 5.40 22.23 30.04
C SER A 198 5.67 21.87 31.50
N LEU A 199 4.70 22.21 32.36
CA LEU A 199 4.72 21.90 33.79
C LEU A 199 4.22 20.49 34.04
N VAL A 200 4.57 19.92 35.20
CA VAL A 200 4.16 18.56 35.56
C VAL A 200 3.18 18.60 36.73
N ALA A 201 2.08 17.87 36.57
CA ALA A 201 1.09 17.62 37.62
C ALA A 201 0.93 16.11 37.85
N LEU A 202 0.70 15.74 39.10
CA LEU A 202 0.57 14.35 39.56
C LEU A 202 -0.73 14.18 40.34
N ILE A 203 -1.39 13.03 40.19
CA ILE A 203 -2.59 12.70 40.98
C ILE A 203 -2.66 11.19 41.21
N LYS A 204 -3.12 10.78 42.40
CA LYS A 204 -3.47 9.37 42.69
C LYS A 204 -4.96 9.15 42.43
N SER A 205 -5.35 7.90 42.18
CA SER A 205 -6.74 7.53 41.90
C SER A 205 -7.76 7.98 42.95
N ASP A 206 -7.34 8.15 44.20
CA ASP A 206 -8.17 8.55 45.35
C ASP A 206 -8.03 10.05 45.73
N ASP A 207 -7.14 10.80 45.07
CA ASP A 207 -6.91 12.21 45.37
C ASP A 207 -8.02 13.10 44.74
N ALA A 208 -8.47 14.12 45.49
CA ALA A 208 -9.47 15.07 45.01
C ALA A 208 -8.89 16.23 44.19
N ALA A 209 -7.57 16.41 44.20
CA ALA A 209 -6.86 17.50 43.54
C ALA A 209 -5.46 17.06 43.09
N TRP A 210 -4.95 17.75 42.08
CA TRP A 210 -3.59 17.53 41.58
C TRP A 210 -2.52 18.10 42.52
N THR A 211 -1.35 17.46 42.50
CA THR A 211 -0.12 17.91 43.13
C THR A 211 0.84 18.41 42.05
N TYR A 212 1.35 19.64 42.18
CA TYR A 212 2.08 20.33 41.12
C TYR A 212 3.57 20.44 41.42
N ILE A 213 4.42 20.16 40.43
CA ILE A 213 5.85 20.47 40.52
C ILE A 213 6.04 21.96 40.24
N SER A 214 6.77 22.65 41.13
CA SER A 214 6.98 24.10 40.97
C SER A 214 7.90 24.41 39.79
N LYS A 215 7.68 25.57 39.14
CA LYS A 215 8.52 26.07 38.04
C LYS A 215 10.00 26.22 38.42
N GLU A 216 10.30 26.35 39.71
CA GLU A 216 11.66 26.49 40.24
C GLU A 216 12.35 25.13 40.38
N GLN A 217 11.57 24.05 40.51
CA GLN A 217 12.05 22.69 40.67
C GLN A 217 12.23 21.96 39.34
N LEU A 218 11.29 22.15 38.40
CA LEU A 218 11.32 21.55 37.08
C LEU A 218 10.57 22.44 36.09
N ARG A 219 11.19 22.72 34.94
CA ARG A 219 10.62 23.58 33.90
C ARG A 219 10.88 22.97 32.53
N LEU A 220 9.95 23.16 31.60
CA LEU A 220 10.06 22.73 30.20
C LEU A 220 10.27 21.22 30.09
N ALA A 221 9.40 20.46 30.77
CA ALA A 221 9.35 19.01 30.63
C ALA A 221 9.02 18.64 29.18
N SER A 222 9.85 17.80 28.56
CA SER A 222 9.64 17.30 27.20
C SER A 222 8.79 16.02 27.20
N ASP A 223 9.10 15.07 28.08
CA ASP A 223 8.34 13.81 28.19
C ASP A 223 8.38 13.26 29.62
N VAL A 224 7.45 12.34 29.91
CA VAL A 224 7.34 11.64 31.19
C VAL A 224 7.08 10.16 30.95
N ILE A 225 7.69 9.28 31.74
CA ILE A 225 7.46 7.82 31.68
C ILE A 225 7.31 7.27 33.10
N TYR A 226 6.51 6.22 33.26
CA TYR A 226 6.50 5.43 34.48
C TYR A 226 7.46 4.24 34.31
N TYR A 227 8.64 4.32 34.94
CA TYR A 227 9.74 3.37 34.78
C TYR A 227 10.27 2.97 36.17
N GLU A 228 10.56 1.68 36.37
CA GLU A 228 11.00 1.14 37.66
C GLU A 228 10.11 1.55 38.86
N SER A 229 8.79 1.51 38.66
CA SER A 229 7.78 1.88 39.66
C SER A 229 7.76 3.37 40.08
N GLN A 230 8.41 4.25 39.32
CA GLN A 230 8.43 5.70 39.59
C GLN A 230 8.29 6.52 38.31
N PHE A 231 7.74 7.74 38.43
CA PHE A 231 7.72 8.66 37.30
C PHE A 231 9.10 9.28 37.09
N HIS A 232 9.55 9.26 35.84
CA HIS A 232 10.76 9.92 35.38
C HIS A 232 10.37 10.97 34.35
N VAL A 233 10.90 12.17 34.50
CA VAL A 233 10.64 13.31 33.61
C VAL A 233 11.94 13.75 32.98
N ILE A 234 11.92 13.96 31.66
CA ILE A 234 13.02 14.57 30.92
C ILE A 234 12.68 16.01 30.55
N ASP A 235 13.62 16.93 30.73
CA ASP A 235 13.50 18.32 30.29
C ASP A 235 14.09 18.56 28.89
N GLU A 236 13.84 19.73 28.30
CA GLU A 236 14.31 20.10 26.96
C GLU A 236 15.85 20.09 26.78
N TRP A 237 16.59 20.09 27.90
CA TRP A 237 18.06 20.02 27.95
C TRP A 237 18.56 18.61 28.29
N CYS A 238 17.72 17.59 28.08
CA CYS A 238 18.00 16.18 28.35
C CYS A 238 18.33 15.87 29.83
N GLY A 239 17.97 16.75 30.76
CA GLY A 239 18.05 16.49 32.20
C GLY A 239 17.00 15.48 32.61
N LEU A 240 17.37 14.49 33.43
CA LEU A 240 16.48 13.41 33.87
C LEU A 240 16.21 13.56 35.36
N THR A 241 14.95 13.75 35.73
CA THR A 241 14.51 13.86 37.12
C THR A 241 13.53 12.76 37.48
N LYS A 242 13.78 12.09 38.60
CA LYS A 242 12.93 11.05 39.15
C LYS A 242 12.04 11.61 40.26
N ILE A 243 10.75 11.29 40.21
CA ILE A 243 9.78 11.66 41.25
C ILE A 243 9.75 10.51 42.27
N LYS A 244 10.36 10.73 43.45
CA LYS A 244 10.48 9.71 44.50
C LYS A 244 9.15 9.45 45.20
N SER A 245 8.47 10.53 45.55
CA SER A 245 7.19 10.49 46.25
C SER A 245 6.43 11.79 46.03
N PHE A 246 5.10 11.70 46.09
CA PHE A 246 4.21 12.85 46.15
C PHE A 246 2.98 12.52 46.99
N SER A 247 2.37 13.54 47.56
CA SER A 247 1.15 13.41 48.36
C SER A 247 0.16 14.54 48.05
N GLY A 248 -1.10 14.16 47.78
CA GLY A 248 -2.20 15.10 47.56
C GLY A 248 -2.67 15.82 48.82
N ILE A 249 -2.38 15.26 50.01
CA ILE A 249 -2.89 15.78 51.29
C ILE A 249 -2.11 17.00 51.78
N ASP A 250 -0.78 16.99 51.62
CA ASP A 250 0.15 18.02 52.06
C ASP A 250 0.80 18.76 50.88
N HIS A 251 0.42 18.43 49.65
CA HIS A 251 0.99 18.95 48.40
C HIS A 251 2.52 18.87 48.33
N SER A 252 3.12 17.86 48.99
CA SER A 252 4.57 17.67 48.97
C SER A 252 5.01 16.79 47.80
N ILE A 253 6.19 17.09 47.25
CA ILE A 253 6.84 16.32 46.18
C ILE A 253 8.33 16.20 46.51
N GLU A 254 8.86 14.99 46.43
CA GLU A 254 10.29 14.71 46.54
C GLU A 254 10.86 14.35 45.16
N LEU A 255 11.86 15.12 44.71
CA LEU A 255 12.52 14.95 43.42
C LEU A 255 13.98 14.54 43.60
N GLU A 256 14.48 13.72 42.68
CA GLU A 256 15.89 13.35 42.58
C GLU A 256 16.38 13.58 41.15
N ALA A 257 17.33 14.50 40.98
CA ALA A 257 17.99 14.70 39.70
C ALA A 257 18.96 13.54 39.43
N ILE A 258 18.67 12.76 38.39
CA ILE A 258 19.49 11.63 37.94
C ILE A 258 20.57 12.11 36.97
N ILE A 259 20.17 12.93 35.99
CA ILE A 259 21.07 13.59 35.02
C ILE A 259 20.81 15.09 35.09
N LYS A 260 21.89 15.88 35.17
CA LYS A 260 21.79 17.35 35.15
C LYS A 260 21.53 17.85 33.73
N PRO A 261 20.70 18.88 33.53
CA PRO A 261 20.43 19.45 32.21
C PRO A 261 21.68 20.07 31.59
N ASP A 262 21.86 19.88 30.28
CA ASP A 262 22.92 20.50 29.49
C ASP A 262 22.40 21.77 28.78
N LEU A 263 22.60 22.92 29.44
CA LEU A 263 22.16 24.23 28.94
C LEU A 263 22.92 24.72 27.68
N THR A 264 23.91 23.95 27.20
CA THR A 264 24.62 24.29 25.95
C THR A 264 23.89 23.79 24.70
N LEU A 265 22.92 22.89 24.84
CA LEU A 265 22.05 22.43 23.75
C LEU A 265 21.16 23.59 23.28
N ARG A 266 21.26 23.96 21.98
CA ARG A 266 20.60 25.13 21.38
C ARG A 266 19.69 24.79 20.19
N THR A 267 19.36 23.53 19.98
CA THR A 267 18.55 23.07 18.82
C THR A 267 17.07 22.94 19.18
N ILE A 268 16.19 23.22 18.21
CA ILE A 268 14.76 22.87 18.26
C ILE A 268 14.70 21.34 18.24
N GLN A 269 14.49 20.72 19.40
CA GLN A 269 14.49 19.28 19.58
C GLN A 269 13.40 18.89 20.57
N SER A 270 12.70 17.79 20.33
CA SER A 270 11.88 17.12 21.34
C SER A 270 12.61 15.86 21.83
N SER A 271 12.42 15.52 23.11
CA SER A 271 13.01 14.34 23.73
C SER A 271 11.90 13.42 24.21
N TYR A 272 11.98 12.14 23.88
CA TYR A 272 11.03 11.12 24.30
C TYR A 272 11.69 10.08 25.21
N LEU A 273 11.01 9.70 26.28
CA LEU A 273 11.44 8.61 27.15
C LEU A 273 10.75 7.31 26.73
N VAL A 274 11.54 6.26 26.51
CA VAL A 274 11.03 4.95 26.13
C VAL A 274 11.76 3.86 26.90
N GLU A 275 11.02 2.92 27.48
CA GLU A 275 11.59 1.67 28.00
C GLU A 275 11.73 0.68 26.84
N SER A 276 12.94 0.15 26.62
CA SER A 276 13.21 -0.88 25.60
C SER A 276 12.59 -2.24 25.96
N SER A 277 12.51 -3.16 25.02
CA SER A 277 12.05 -4.53 25.32
C SER A 277 12.98 -5.29 26.26
N THR A 278 14.22 -4.80 26.43
CA THR A 278 15.22 -5.32 27.38
C THR A 278 15.13 -4.66 28.76
N GLY A 279 14.21 -3.71 28.97
CA GLY A 279 14.00 -3.00 30.23
C GLY A 279 14.97 -1.83 30.45
N GLU A 280 15.55 -1.29 29.39
CA GLU A 280 16.54 -0.21 29.46
C GLU A 280 15.85 1.13 29.15
N LEU A 281 16.16 2.17 29.92
CA LEU A 281 15.61 3.50 29.67
C LEU A 281 16.36 4.20 28.53
N LEU A 282 15.61 4.59 27.51
CA LEU A 282 16.08 5.30 26.33
C LEU A 282 15.58 6.75 26.34
N ASN A 283 16.43 7.67 25.91
CA ASN A 283 16.07 9.02 25.50
C ASN A 283 16.20 9.11 23.97
N VAL A 284 15.09 9.33 23.28
CA VAL A 284 15.06 9.52 21.84
C VAL A 284 14.94 11.01 21.54
N VAL A 285 16.00 11.60 20.98
CA VAL A 285 16.05 13.00 20.60
C VAL A 285 15.65 13.13 19.13
N HIS A 286 14.63 13.96 18.89
CA HIS A 286 14.01 14.21 17.59
C HIS A 286 14.43 15.58 17.09
N TYR A 287 15.15 15.60 15.97
CA TYR A 287 15.64 16.82 15.34
C TYR A 287 14.73 17.23 14.20
N LEU A 288 14.33 18.50 14.21
CA LEU A 288 13.45 19.10 13.21
C LEU A 288 14.23 20.09 12.34
N GLU A 289 13.83 20.20 11.07
CA GLU A 289 14.30 21.21 10.12
C GLU A 289 13.11 22.07 9.66
N GLN A 290 13.31 23.39 9.58
CA GLN A 290 12.31 24.32 9.07
C GLN A 290 12.31 24.30 7.53
N LYS A 291 11.15 24.06 6.92
CA LYS A 291 10.93 24.19 5.48
C LYS A 291 10.08 25.44 5.18
N ASP A 292 10.58 26.27 4.26
CA ASP A 292 9.91 27.43 3.65
C ASP A 292 9.55 28.62 4.59
N GLU A 293 9.07 29.74 3.99
CA GLU A 293 8.66 30.99 4.68
C GLU A 293 7.40 30.85 5.57
N ILE A 294 6.80 29.64 5.63
CA ILE A 294 5.57 29.35 6.38
C ILE A 294 5.89 28.36 7.50
N ASP A 295 6.63 28.78 8.54
CA ASP A 295 6.88 28.11 9.84
C ASP A 295 6.53 26.60 9.94
N GLN A 296 7.04 25.79 9.02
CA GLN A 296 6.74 24.36 8.92
C GLN A 296 7.98 23.60 9.33
N TYR A 297 7.88 22.84 10.41
CA TYR A 297 8.94 21.93 10.85
C TYR A 297 8.68 20.52 10.33
N VAL A 298 9.72 19.87 9.84
CA VAL A 298 9.68 18.46 9.43
C VAL A 298 10.84 17.70 10.07
N THR A 299 10.66 16.39 10.23
CA THR A 299 11.64 15.50 10.82
C THR A 299 12.87 15.46 9.94
N TRP A 300 14.01 15.79 10.55
CA TRP A 300 15.31 15.73 9.91
C TRP A 300 16.03 14.41 10.23
N TYR A 301 16.09 14.02 11.51
CA TYR A 301 16.61 12.72 11.96
C TYR A 301 16.33 12.50 13.46
N PHE A 302 16.63 11.27 13.92
CA PHE A 302 16.58 10.92 15.34
C PHE A 302 17.96 10.45 15.84
N LYS A 303 18.22 10.70 17.12
CA LYS A 303 19.27 10.04 17.89
C LYS A 303 18.68 9.33 19.09
N VAL A 304 19.26 8.20 19.44
CA VAL A 304 18.83 7.45 20.62
C VAL A 304 20.00 7.36 21.59
N TYR A 305 19.70 7.67 22.84
CA TYR A 305 20.62 7.58 23.95
C TYR A 305 20.09 6.58 24.96
N LYS A 306 20.97 5.74 25.49
CA LYS A 306 20.67 4.81 26.56
C LYS A 306 21.18 5.35 27.88
N LEU A 307 20.39 5.20 28.94
CA LEU A 307 20.84 5.50 30.30
C LEU A 307 21.90 4.48 30.71
N SER A 308 23.11 4.95 31.03
CA SER A 308 24.22 4.09 31.41
C SER A 308 24.73 4.42 32.81
N HIS A 309 25.00 3.36 33.58
CA HIS A 309 25.70 3.42 34.85
C HIS A 309 27.12 2.84 34.67
N SER A 310 28.11 3.71 34.50
CA SER A 310 29.52 3.28 34.45
C SER A 310 30.11 3.22 35.85
N SER A 311 30.94 2.22 36.14
CA SER A 311 31.74 2.16 37.37
C SER A 311 32.74 3.32 37.50
N GLU A 312 33.03 4.02 36.40
CA GLU A 312 34.01 5.12 36.33
C GLU A 312 33.38 6.51 36.54
N GLN A 313 32.05 6.63 36.43
CA GLN A 313 31.32 7.90 36.58
C GLN A 313 30.43 7.84 37.84
N PRO A 314 30.47 8.84 38.73
CA PRO A 314 29.68 8.82 39.96
C PRO A 314 28.17 9.02 39.72
N HIS A 315 27.78 9.50 38.54
CA HIS A 315 26.39 9.76 38.16
C HIS A 315 26.06 9.11 36.81
N PRO A 316 24.79 8.71 36.59
CA PRO A 316 24.35 8.12 35.32
C PRO A 316 24.53 9.11 34.17
N THR A 317 24.74 8.62 32.96
CA THR A 317 24.88 9.46 31.76
C THR A 317 24.13 8.88 30.57
N TRP A 318 23.77 9.76 29.64
CA TRP A 318 23.25 9.37 28.33
C TRP A 318 24.40 8.93 27.41
N VAL A 319 24.30 7.72 26.86
CA VAL A 319 25.26 7.16 25.89
C VAL A 319 24.55 6.93 24.57
N GLU A 320 25.01 7.59 23.50
CA GLU A 320 24.43 7.44 22.16
C GLU A 320 24.57 5.99 21.68
N ILE A 321 23.49 5.44 21.11
CA ILE A 321 23.45 4.11 20.50
C ILE A 321 23.01 4.22 19.05
N GLU A 322 23.63 3.42 18.18
CA GLU A 322 23.32 3.38 16.75
C GLU A 322 22.22 2.37 16.39
N SER A 323 21.89 1.48 17.33
CA SER A 323 20.94 0.38 17.13
C SER A 323 20.17 0.10 18.42
N ILE A 324 18.87 -0.12 18.28
CA ILE A 324 17.96 -0.61 19.33
C ILE A 324 17.66 -2.11 19.13
N GLY A 325 18.44 -2.81 18.30
CA GLY A 325 18.32 -4.24 18.06
C GLY A 325 17.00 -4.63 17.40
N GLY A 326 16.26 -5.53 18.05
CA GLY A 326 14.98 -6.04 17.54
C GLY A 326 13.79 -5.11 17.75
N ASP A 327 14.00 -3.97 18.42
CA ASP A 327 12.90 -3.10 18.82
C ASP A 327 12.43 -2.17 17.70
N ALA A 328 11.15 -1.82 17.77
CA ALA A 328 10.54 -0.70 17.07
C ALA A 328 9.96 0.27 18.10
N LEU A 329 10.22 1.56 17.91
CA LEU A 329 9.74 2.63 18.80
C LEU A 329 8.55 3.35 18.16
N PHE A 330 7.62 3.81 18.99
CA PHE A 330 6.43 4.56 18.61
C PHE A 330 6.42 5.88 19.37
N LEU A 331 6.45 6.99 18.65
CA LEU A 331 6.63 8.35 19.18
C LEU A 331 5.56 9.33 18.66
N GLY A 332 5.58 10.55 19.19
CA GLY A 332 4.71 11.66 18.79
C GLY A 332 3.44 11.77 19.64
N ASP A 333 2.31 12.10 18.99
CA ASP A 333 0.94 12.10 19.53
C ASP A 333 0.52 10.80 20.25
N ASN A 334 1.21 9.70 19.97
CA ASN A 334 1.02 8.42 20.64
C ASN A 334 1.68 8.42 22.03
N TYR A 335 1.35 7.43 22.86
CA TYR A 335 2.20 7.14 24.01
C TYR A 335 3.59 6.71 23.51
N SER A 336 4.66 7.15 24.16
CA SER A 336 6.02 6.78 23.79
C SER A 336 6.27 5.34 24.26
N PHE A 337 6.43 4.39 23.33
CA PHE A 337 6.70 2.99 23.71
C PHE A 337 7.60 2.24 22.75
N SER A 338 8.12 1.09 23.22
CA SER A 338 8.83 0.12 22.40
C SER A 338 8.10 -1.22 22.34
N LEU A 339 8.33 -1.97 21.27
CA LEU A 339 7.98 -3.38 21.18
C LEU A 339 9.01 -4.13 20.34
N LEU A 340 9.03 -5.45 20.49
CA LEU A 340 9.88 -6.29 19.67
C LEU A 340 9.24 -6.48 18.29
N ALA A 341 9.89 -5.97 17.23
CA ALA A 341 9.34 -5.97 15.87
C ALA A 341 8.99 -7.38 15.36
N SER A 342 9.74 -8.40 15.79
CA SER A 342 9.48 -9.80 15.42
C SER A 342 8.15 -10.37 15.95
N GLN A 343 7.52 -9.71 16.92
CA GLN A 343 6.21 -10.12 17.45
C GLN A 343 5.04 -9.61 16.59
N PHE A 344 5.28 -8.67 15.69
CA PHE A 344 4.23 -7.99 14.93
C PHE A 344 4.58 -7.91 13.44
N PRO A 345 3.86 -8.65 12.56
CA PRO A 345 4.01 -8.51 11.12
C PRO A 345 3.86 -7.03 10.70
N GLY A 346 4.70 -6.56 9.78
CA GLY A 346 4.71 -5.17 9.32
C GLY A 346 5.55 -4.20 10.16
N CYS A 347 5.94 -4.57 11.38
CA CYS A 347 6.94 -3.83 12.16
C CYS A 347 8.36 -4.17 11.68
N TRP A 348 9.22 -3.15 11.58
CA TRP A 348 10.62 -3.34 11.24
C TRP A 348 11.52 -3.12 12.47
N PRO A 349 12.56 -3.94 12.66
CA PRO A 349 13.54 -3.72 13.72
C PRO A 349 14.33 -2.43 13.47
N ASN A 350 14.93 -1.87 14.51
CA ASN A 350 15.70 -0.62 14.45
C ASN A 350 14.94 0.56 13.87
N SER A 351 13.62 0.58 14.01
CA SER A 351 12.76 1.56 13.35
C SER A 351 12.00 2.40 14.37
N ILE A 352 11.89 3.70 14.08
CA ILE A 352 11.10 4.67 14.84
C ILE A 352 9.90 5.04 13.98
N TYR A 353 8.72 4.70 14.46
CA TYR A 353 7.44 5.10 13.91
C TYR A 353 7.02 6.38 14.62
N PHE A 354 6.85 7.46 13.87
CA PHE A 354 6.56 8.77 14.45
C PHE A 354 5.36 9.43 13.78
N THR A 355 4.64 10.23 14.57
CA THR A 355 3.57 11.13 14.14
C THR A 355 3.88 12.54 14.64
N ASP A 356 3.30 13.54 14.01
CA ASP A 356 3.37 14.93 14.46
C ASP A 356 2.98 15.06 15.95
N ASP A 357 3.76 15.83 16.69
CA ASP A 357 3.52 16.23 18.08
C ASP A 357 3.88 17.70 18.32
N PHE A 358 4.20 18.45 17.26
CA PHE A 358 4.69 19.82 17.40
C PHE A 358 3.55 20.80 17.63
N ILE A 359 3.61 21.52 18.74
CA ILE A 359 2.67 22.58 19.09
C ILE A 359 3.14 23.86 18.39
N THR A 360 2.42 24.30 17.35
CA THR A 360 2.68 25.61 16.74
C THR A 360 2.17 26.70 17.66
N VAL A 361 3.00 27.71 17.94
CA VAL A 361 2.70 28.86 18.81
C VAL A 361 1.64 29.81 18.21
N GLU A 362 1.15 29.54 16.99
CA GLU A 362 0.13 30.35 16.31
C GLU A 362 -1.27 29.68 16.38
N PRO A 363 -2.33 30.42 16.78
CA PRO A 363 -3.67 29.87 16.99
C PRO A 363 -4.47 29.58 15.69
N ILE A 364 -3.84 29.43 14.52
CA ILE A 364 -4.56 29.48 13.24
C ILE A 364 -3.94 28.54 12.19
N LYS A 365 -4.41 27.28 12.11
CA LYS A 365 -4.87 26.59 10.87
C LYS A 365 -5.21 25.10 11.08
N PRO A 366 -6.35 24.61 10.58
CA PRO A 366 -6.83 23.22 10.75
C PRO A 366 -6.24 22.27 9.69
N LEU A 367 -4.94 22.05 9.71
CA LEU A 367 -4.28 21.15 8.75
C LEU A 367 -3.31 20.20 9.47
N GLY A 368 -3.81 19.04 9.91
CA GLY A 368 -2.97 17.85 10.06
C GLY A 368 -2.96 17.02 8.76
N PRO A 369 -1.95 16.16 8.48
CA PRO A 369 -0.57 16.10 8.98
C PRO A 369 0.44 16.71 7.98
N ARG A 370 1.60 17.17 8.45
CA ARG A 370 2.73 17.55 7.57
C ARG A 370 3.95 16.63 7.68
N ASP A 371 4.09 15.88 8.77
CA ASP A 371 5.28 15.05 9.02
C ASP A 371 4.99 13.79 9.86
N MET A 372 5.12 12.62 9.23
CA MET A 372 4.94 11.31 9.87
C MET A 372 5.59 10.22 9.02
N GLY A 373 6.11 9.18 9.65
CA GLY A 373 6.79 8.13 8.90
C GLY A 373 7.49 7.09 9.75
N ILE A 374 8.37 6.36 9.08
CA ILE A 374 9.35 5.48 9.69
C ILE A 374 10.74 6.05 9.43
N PHE A 375 11.52 6.17 10.49
CA PHE A 375 12.95 6.38 10.44
C PHE A 375 13.69 5.12 10.87
N ASN A 376 14.62 4.63 10.05
CA ASN A 376 15.47 3.51 10.44
C ASN A 376 16.79 4.03 11.04
N LEU A 377 17.11 3.59 12.26
CA LEU A 377 18.26 4.08 13.02
C LEU A 377 19.61 3.66 12.43
N VAL A 378 19.67 2.54 11.71
CA VAL A 378 20.93 1.97 11.20
C VAL A 378 21.28 2.57 9.85
N ASP A 379 20.35 2.51 8.88
CA ASP A 379 20.60 3.02 7.52
C ASP A 379 20.23 4.50 7.33
N LYS A 380 19.62 5.12 8.36
CA LYS A 380 19.17 6.53 8.37
C LYS A 380 18.12 6.85 7.30
N SER A 381 17.43 5.83 6.76
CA SER A 381 16.40 6.02 5.75
C SER A 381 15.08 6.50 6.36
N PHE A 382 14.41 7.36 5.59
CA PHE A 382 13.06 7.83 5.84
C PHE A 382 12.07 7.17 4.89
N ARG A 383 10.97 6.67 5.42
CA ARG A 383 9.88 6.09 4.63
C ARG A 383 8.54 6.62 5.12
N MET A 384 7.69 7.05 4.21
CA MET A 384 6.29 7.33 4.53
C MET A 384 5.60 5.99 4.82
N HIS A 385 5.16 5.79 6.07
CA HIS A 385 4.44 4.57 6.46
C HIS A 385 2.93 4.77 6.59
N TYR A 386 2.51 6.02 6.64
CA TYR A 386 1.12 6.43 6.50
C TYR A 386 1.05 7.43 5.36
N THR A 387 0.61 6.97 4.18
CA THR A 387 -0.04 7.89 3.27
C THR A 387 -1.42 8.15 3.86
N HIS A 388 -1.58 9.30 4.53
CA HIS A 388 -2.92 9.87 4.66
C HIS A 388 -3.42 10.09 3.26
N ASP A 389 -4.11 9.10 2.72
CA ASP A 389 -4.99 9.37 1.61
C ASP A 389 -6.30 8.61 1.77
N PRO A 390 -7.16 9.06 2.69
CA PRO A 390 -8.59 8.71 2.66
C PRO A 390 -9.28 9.17 1.34
N SER A 391 -8.57 9.89 0.46
CA SER A 391 -8.94 10.23 -0.91
C SER A 391 -8.11 9.51 -1.99
N HIS A 392 -7.50 8.33 -1.72
CA HIS A 392 -6.97 7.46 -2.79
C HIS A 392 -8.04 6.53 -3.36
N ASN A 393 -9.30 6.97 -3.37
CA ASN A 393 -9.86 7.16 -4.69
C ASN A 393 -9.91 8.67 -4.86
N GLY A 394 -9.11 9.26 -5.76
CA GLY A 394 -9.44 10.59 -6.23
C GLY A 394 -10.91 10.59 -6.60
N ALA A 395 -11.59 11.75 -6.60
CA ALA A 395 -13.03 11.78 -6.83
C ALA A 395 -13.47 10.94 -8.07
N HIS A 396 -12.56 10.75 -9.03
CA HIS A 396 -12.73 9.96 -10.25
C HIS A 396 -11.97 8.61 -10.31
N ASP A 397 -11.40 8.11 -9.22
CA ASP A 397 -10.65 6.86 -9.17
C ASP A 397 -11.45 5.71 -8.57
N VAL A 398 -10.95 4.49 -8.72
CA VAL A 398 -11.51 3.28 -8.13
C VAL A 398 -10.41 2.42 -7.50
N ARG A 399 -10.76 1.72 -6.42
CA ARG A 399 -9.93 0.68 -5.82
C ARG A 399 -10.35 -0.65 -6.41
N VAL A 400 -9.40 -1.34 -7.02
CA VAL A 400 -9.63 -2.62 -7.69
C VAL A 400 -8.88 -3.72 -6.95
N ARG A 401 -9.60 -4.77 -6.56
CA ARG A 401 -8.98 -6.02 -6.12
C ARG A 401 -8.53 -6.80 -7.34
N ILE A 402 -7.23 -6.97 -7.52
CA ILE A 402 -6.70 -7.64 -8.70
C ILE A 402 -6.89 -9.14 -8.58
N LYS A 403 -7.22 -9.77 -9.71
CA LYS A 403 -7.58 -11.18 -9.79
C LYS A 403 -6.85 -11.95 -10.87
N SER A 404 -6.44 -11.26 -11.93
CA SER A 404 -5.67 -11.89 -13.00
C SER A 404 -4.62 -10.91 -13.50
N VAL A 405 -3.37 -11.39 -13.61
CA VAL A 405 -2.24 -10.61 -14.14
C VAL A 405 -1.42 -11.48 -15.09
N GLY A 406 -1.28 -11.03 -16.34
CA GLY A 406 -0.43 -11.65 -17.34
C GLY A 406 1.02 -11.20 -17.22
N ILE A 407 1.95 -12.12 -17.53
CA ILE A 407 3.37 -11.79 -17.66
C ILE A 407 3.66 -11.40 -19.12
N CYS A 408 4.24 -10.22 -19.31
CA CYS A 408 4.74 -9.76 -20.60
C CYS A 408 6.24 -10.03 -20.75
N GLY A 409 6.74 -10.00 -22.00
CA GLY A 409 8.17 -10.10 -22.27
C GLY A 409 8.97 -8.96 -21.62
N SER A 410 8.40 -7.75 -21.55
CA SER A 410 9.00 -6.61 -20.85
C SER A 410 9.18 -6.87 -19.36
N ASP A 411 8.24 -7.57 -18.70
CA ASP A 411 8.36 -7.95 -17.29
C ASP A 411 9.56 -8.91 -17.10
N VAL A 412 9.74 -9.87 -18.02
CA VAL A 412 10.91 -10.78 -18.00
C VAL A 412 12.22 -10.00 -18.18
N HIS A 413 12.24 -8.97 -19.04
CA HIS A 413 13.42 -8.12 -19.20
C HIS A 413 13.75 -7.35 -17.92
N TYR A 414 12.75 -6.77 -17.24
CA TYR A 414 12.98 -6.13 -15.94
C TYR A 414 13.48 -7.13 -14.89
N TYR A 415 12.88 -8.31 -14.81
CA TYR A 415 13.31 -9.35 -13.87
C TYR A 415 14.76 -9.81 -14.09
N LYS A 416 15.18 -10.00 -15.36
CA LYS A 416 16.53 -10.51 -15.69
C LYS A 416 17.61 -9.44 -15.75
N HIS A 417 17.26 -8.23 -16.15
CA HIS A 417 18.25 -7.21 -16.53
C HIS A 417 18.08 -5.89 -15.77
N MET A 418 17.05 -5.76 -14.92
CA MET A 418 16.72 -4.52 -14.22
C MET A 418 16.47 -3.34 -15.17
N SER A 419 16.19 -3.62 -16.45
CA SER A 419 15.87 -2.62 -17.46
C SER A 419 15.09 -3.19 -18.63
N CYS A 420 14.35 -2.32 -19.31
CA CYS A 420 13.71 -2.59 -20.59
C CYS A 420 13.87 -1.36 -21.48
N GLY A 421 14.76 -1.43 -22.48
CA GLY A 421 15.21 -0.25 -23.22
C GLY A 421 15.92 0.75 -22.30
N ASP A 422 15.58 2.03 -22.42
CA ASP A 422 16.17 3.12 -21.61
C ASP A 422 15.55 3.26 -20.21
N TYR A 423 14.60 2.39 -19.85
CA TYR A 423 13.94 2.41 -18.55
C TYR A 423 14.66 1.48 -17.58
N HIS A 424 15.34 2.06 -16.58
CA HIS A 424 16.13 1.34 -15.58
C HIS A 424 15.42 1.32 -14.22
N VAL A 425 15.36 0.15 -13.59
CA VAL A 425 14.87 -0.02 -12.22
C VAL A 425 15.95 0.45 -11.25
N LYS A 426 15.72 1.58 -10.57
CA LYS A 426 16.66 2.18 -9.60
C LYS A 426 16.30 1.89 -8.15
N GLU A 427 15.05 1.56 -7.89
CA GLU A 427 14.46 1.30 -6.58
C GLU A 427 13.51 0.09 -6.68
N PRO A 428 13.18 -0.59 -5.58
CA PRO A 428 12.22 -1.70 -5.59
C PRO A 428 10.90 -1.30 -6.25
N MET A 429 10.43 -2.11 -7.20
CA MET A 429 9.23 -1.80 -7.99
C MET A 429 8.38 -3.06 -8.17
N VAL A 430 7.07 -2.95 -7.89
CA VAL A 430 6.09 -4.00 -8.25
C VAL A 430 6.01 -4.12 -9.77
N ILE A 431 5.91 -5.33 -10.30
CA ILE A 431 5.87 -5.61 -11.74
C ILE A 431 4.44 -5.91 -12.24
N GLY A 432 4.25 -6.15 -13.54
CA GLY A 432 2.97 -6.50 -14.16
C GLY A 432 2.15 -5.29 -14.62
N HIS A 433 1.51 -5.42 -15.77
CA HIS A 433 0.67 -4.38 -16.38
C HIS A 433 -0.51 -4.92 -17.19
N GLU A 434 -0.61 -6.24 -17.36
CA GLU A 434 -1.70 -6.89 -18.09
C GLU A 434 -2.73 -7.44 -17.09
N CYS A 435 -3.69 -6.62 -16.62
CA CYS A 435 -4.49 -7.01 -15.46
C CYS A 435 -6.01 -6.80 -15.57
N ALA A 436 -6.72 -7.59 -14.76
CA ALA A 436 -8.14 -7.46 -14.51
C ALA A 436 -8.47 -7.77 -13.04
N GLY A 437 -9.57 -7.20 -12.56
CA GLY A 437 -9.97 -7.31 -11.16
C GLY A 437 -11.44 -7.00 -10.93
N ILE A 438 -11.78 -6.83 -9.66
CA ILE A 438 -13.13 -6.50 -9.19
C ILE A 438 -13.06 -5.17 -8.46
N ILE A 439 -13.94 -4.23 -8.80
CA ILE A 439 -14.08 -2.97 -8.09
C ILE A 439 -14.46 -3.24 -6.64
N GLU A 440 -13.67 -2.73 -5.71
CA GLU A 440 -13.91 -2.85 -4.27
C GLU A 440 -14.53 -1.56 -3.72
N GLU A 441 -14.02 -0.41 -4.18
CA GLU A 441 -14.48 0.92 -3.78
C GLU A 441 -14.42 1.87 -4.98
N VAL A 442 -15.26 2.91 -4.97
CA VAL A 442 -15.29 3.94 -6.01
C VAL A 442 -15.22 5.33 -5.40
N GLY A 443 -14.57 6.26 -6.10
CA GLY A 443 -14.54 7.68 -5.74
C GLY A 443 -15.91 8.34 -5.83
N THR A 444 -16.10 9.45 -5.12
CA THR A 444 -17.42 10.10 -4.96
C THR A 444 -18.04 10.61 -6.25
N GLU A 445 -17.22 10.92 -7.27
CA GLU A 445 -17.66 11.39 -8.59
C GLU A 445 -17.70 10.27 -9.65
N VAL A 446 -17.37 9.02 -9.27
CA VAL A 446 -17.46 7.86 -10.16
C VAL A 446 -18.91 7.39 -10.23
N LYS A 447 -19.52 7.52 -11.42
CA LYS A 447 -20.91 7.10 -11.70
C LYS A 447 -20.99 5.93 -12.68
N SER A 448 -19.88 5.61 -13.36
CA SER A 448 -19.81 4.61 -14.44
C SER A 448 -19.56 3.19 -13.94
N LEU A 449 -19.05 3.03 -12.71
CA LEU A 449 -18.64 1.76 -12.12
C LEU A 449 -19.19 1.65 -10.70
N LEU A 450 -19.41 0.43 -10.24
CA LEU A 450 -19.89 0.13 -8.90
C LEU A 450 -19.03 -0.97 -8.25
N PRO A 451 -18.93 -1.00 -6.90
CA PRO A 451 -18.37 -2.14 -6.20
C PRO A 451 -18.98 -3.47 -6.65
N GLY A 452 -18.13 -4.46 -6.92
CA GLY A 452 -18.48 -5.76 -7.47
C GLY A 452 -18.34 -5.87 -9.00
N ASP A 453 -18.21 -4.75 -9.73
CA ASP A 453 -18.00 -4.79 -11.18
C ASP A 453 -16.65 -5.45 -11.51
N ARG A 454 -16.65 -6.36 -12.49
CA ARG A 454 -15.42 -6.92 -13.07
C ARG A 454 -14.89 -5.96 -14.11
N VAL A 455 -13.60 -5.64 -14.05
CA VAL A 455 -12.97 -4.66 -14.93
C VAL A 455 -11.64 -5.15 -15.50
N ALA A 456 -11.36 -4.80 -16.75
CA ALA A 456 -10.02 -4.79 -17.32
C ALA A 456 -9.43 -3.38 -17.25
N LEU A 457 -8.14 -3.26 -16.96
CA LEU A 457 -7.52 -1.97 -16.69
C LEU A 457 -6.56 -1.60 -17.82
N GLU A 458 -6.68 -0.38 -18.32
CA GLU A 458 -5.70 0.23 -19.22
C GLU A 458 -4.55 0.82 -18.38
N PRO A 459 -3.32 0.28 -18.45
CA PRO A 459 -2.26 0.60 -17.48
C PRO A 459 -1.64 1.99 -17.64
N GLY A 460 -1.89 2.68 -18.76
CA GLY A 460 -1.27 3.97 -19.09
C GLY A 460 -2.12 5.17 -18.70
N ILE A 461 -1.67 5.94 -17.71
CA ILE A 461 -2.28 7.19 -17.26
C ILE A 461 -1.54 8.37 -17.91
N GLY A 462 -2.18 9.02 -18.88
CA GLY A 462 -1.70 10.28 -19.43
C GLY A 462 -1.93 11.45 -18.48
N CYS A 463 -1.27 12.59 -18.72
CA CYS A 463 -1.48 13.82 -17.94
C CYS A 463 -2.73 14.60 -18.35
N TRP A 464 -3.32 14.27 -19.50
CA TRP A 464 -4.56 14.86 -20.04
C TRP A 464 -4.51 16.35 -20.39
N HIS A 465 -3.39 17.04 -20.18
CA HIS A 465 -3.24 18.47 -20.49
C HIS A 465 -2.17 18.80 -21.55
N CYS A 466 -1.25 17.87 -21.85
CA CYS A 466 -0.23 18.08 -22.88
C CYS A 466 -0.80 17.97 -24.31
N ASN A 467 -0.06 18.49 -25.30
CA ASN A 467 -0.50 18.49 -26.71
C ASN A 467 -0.80 17.06 -27.23
N PRO A 468 0.06 16.04 -27.02
CA PRO A 468 -0.30 14.67 -27.38
C PRO A 468 -1.63 14.21 -26.80
N CYS A 469 -1.91 14.48 -25.52
CA CYS A 469 -3.19 14.09 -24.91
C CYS A 469 -4.38 14.82 -25.54
N LYS A 470 -4.27 16.14 -25.75
CA LYS A 470 -5.32 16.95 -26.38
C LYS A 470 -5.62 16.56 -27.82
N GLU A 471 -4.61 16.04 -28.54
CA GLU A 471 -4.76 15.48 -29.88
C GLU A 471 -5.29 14.03 -29.89
N GLY A 472 -5.62 13.46 -28.73
CA GLY A 472 -6.04 12.07 -28.58
C GLY A 472 -4.90 11.06 -28.73
N ARG A 473 -3.64 11.51 -28.72
CA ARG A 473 -2.40 10.69 -28.78
C ARG A 473 -1.79 10.48 -27.39
N TYR A 474 -2.64 10.22 -26.39
CA TYR A 474 -2.23 10.13 -24.98
C TYR A 474 -1.19 9.04 -24.71
N ASN A 475 -1.11 8.01 -25.56
CA ASN A 475 -0.08 6.97 -25.51
C ASN A 475 1.37 7.51 -25.69
N LEU A 476 1.50 8.75 -26.18
CA LEU A 476 2.74 9.50 -26.37
C LEU A 476 2.89 10.65 -25.36
N CYS A 477 2.13 10.63 -24.26
CA CYS A 477 2.25 11.62 -23.19
C CYS A 477 3.68 11.63 -22.62
N HIS A 478 4.25 12.82 -22.41
CA HIS A 478 5.58 12.99 -21.83
C HIS A 478 5.62 12.66 -20.34
N ASP A 479 4.51 12.90 -19.63
CA ASP A 479 4.36 12.64 -18.19
C ASP A 479 3.58 11.34 -17.93
N MET A 480 3.70 10.38 -18.85
CA MET A 480 2.98 9.11 -18.79
C MET A 480 3.36 8.32 -17.52
N LYS A 481 2.36 7.92 -16.75
CA LYS A 481 2.51 6.93 -15.68
C LYS A 481 1.98 5.60 -16.20
N PHE A 482 2.83 4.59 -16.29
CA PHE A 482 2.46 3.30 -16.86
C PHE A 482 2.87 2.18 -15.90
N PHE A 483 1.96 1.26 -15.61
CA PHE A 483 2.25 0.14 -14.71
C PHE A 483 3.53 -0.61 -15.11
N ALA A 484 4.36 -0.90 -14.10
CA ALA A 484 5.65 -1.58 -14.26
C ALA A 484 6.63 -0.88 -15.23
N THR A 485 6.51 0.43 -15.44
CA THR A 485 7.55 1.26 -16.06
C THR A 485 8.17 2.16 -14.99
N PRO A 486 9.46 1.98 -14.63
CA PRO A 486 10.10 2.72 -13.55
C PRO A 486 9.91 4.24 -13.68
N PRO A 487 9.58 4.96 -12.59
CA PRO A 487 9.48 4.47 -11.19
C PRO A 487 8.08 3.94 -10.79
N ILE A 488 7.17 3.74 -11.73
CA ILE A 488 5.76 3.44 -11.44
C ILE A 488 5.55 1.96 -11.16
N HIS A 489 4.95 1.66 -9.99
CA HIS A 489 4.56 0.30 -9.61
C HIS A 489 3.56 -0.33 -10.59
N GLY A 490 3.68 -1.64 -10.74
CA GLY A 490 2.81 -2.48 -11.54
C GLY A 490 1.60 -3.03 -10.79
N SER A 491 0.91 -3.95 -11.46
CA SER A 491 -0.38 -4.50 -11.04
C SER A 491 -0.30 -5.88 -10.38
N LEU A 492 0.89 -6.48 -10.22
CA LEU A 492 1.07 -7.74 -9.51
C LEU A 492 1.02 -7.51 -7.99
N ALA A 493 -0.17 -7.16 -7.50
CA ALA A 493 -0.49 -6.83 -6.12
C ALA A 493 -1.95 -7.21 -5.82
N ASP A 494 -2.32 -7.31 -4.54
CA ASP A 494 -3.70 -7.67 -4.14
C ASP A 494 -4.73 -6.61 -4.53
N GLN A 495 -4.34 -5.34 -4.46
CA GLN A 495 -5.20 -4.19 -4.72
C GLN A 495 -4.41 -3.08 -5.40
N ILE A 496 -5.09 -2.31 -6.26
CA ILE A 496 -4.56 -1.08 -6.83
C ILE A 496 -5.63 0.02 -6.85
N VAL A 497 -5.18 1.27 -6.92
CA VAL A 497 -6.02 2.44 -7.18
C VAL A 497 -5.76 2.90 -8.60
N HIS A 498 -6.82 3.13 -9.38
CA HIS A 498 -6.70 3.50 -10.78
C HIS A 498 -7.83 4.44 -11.23
N PRO A 499 -7.62 5.35 -12.21
CA PRO A 499 -8.70 6.18 -12.72
C PRO A 499 -9.86 5.35 -13.26
N ALA A 500 -11.08 5.70 -12.88
CA ALA A 500 -12.30 4.99 -13.30
C ALA A 500 -12.47 4.99 -14.82
N SER A 501 -12.00 6.04 -15.50
CA SER A 501 -12.04 6.16 -16.97
C SER A 501 -11.13 5.18 -17.70
N LEU A 502 -10.16 4.58 -17.01
CA LEU A 502 -9.24 3.57 -17.53
C LEU A 502 -9.59 2.16 -17.01
N CYS A 503 -10.71 2.02 -16.31
CA CYS A 503 -11.26 0.75 -15.85
C CYS A 503 -12.49 0.38 -16.68
N PHE A 504 -12.36 -0.64 -17.52
CA PHE A 504 -13.40 -1.02 -18.48
C PHE A 504 -14.18 -2.22 -17.96
N LYS A 505 -15.49 -2.01 -17.70
CA LYS A 505 -16.39 -3.05 -17.22
C LYS A 505 -16.47 -4.22 -18.22
N LEU A 506 -16.26 -5.42 -17.71
CA LEU A 506 -16.34 -6.66 -18.47
C LEU A 506 -17.79 -7.17 -18.50
N PRO A 507 -18.31 -7.54 -19.69
CA PRO A 507 -19.57 -8.25 -19.80
C PRO A 507 -19.60 -9.57 -19.02
N ASP A 508 -20.81 -10.05 -18.69
CA ASP A 508 -21.00 -11.26 -17.87
C ASP A 508 -20.37 -12.52 -18.49
N ASN A 509 -20.29 -12.57 -19.83
CA ASN A 509 -19.74 -13.70 -20.57
C ASN A 509 -18.21 -13.69 -20.70
N LEU A 510 -17.51 -12.68 -20.19
CA LEU A 510 -16.04 -12.62 -20.17
C LEU A 510 -15.47 -12.95 -18.80
N THR A 511 -14.41 -13.75 -18.78
CA THR A 511 -13.63 -14.05 -17.58
C THR A 511 -12.63 -12.94 -17.26
N LEU A 512 -12.09 -12.94 -16.03
CA LEU A 512 -11.03 -12.01 -15.63
C LEU A 512 -9.71 -12.29 -16.38
N GLU A 513 -9.41 -13.54 -16.72
CA GLU A 513 -8.24 -13.88 -17.54
C GLU A 513 -8.37 -13.29 -18.97
N GLU A 514 -9.56 -13.35 -19.57
CA GLU A 514 -9.84 -12.66 -20.85
C GLU A 514 -9.75 -11.13 -20.70
N GLY A 515 -10.17 -10.59 -19.56
CA GLY A 515 -9.99 -9.19 -19.20
C GLY A 515 -8.52 -8.78 -19.17
N ALA A 516 -7.65 -9.55 -18.52
CA ALA A 516 -6.20 -9.29 -18.48
C ALA A 516 -5.58 -9.34 -19.89
N MET A 517 -6.09 -10.20 -20.77
CA MET A 517 -5.69 -10.29 -22.18
C MET A 517 -6.12 -9.09 -23.04
N CYS A 518 -6.94 -8.17 -22.54
CA CYS A 518 -7.29 -6.93 -23.26
C CYS A 518 -6.07 -6.02 -23.51
N GLU A 519 -5.08 -6.05 -22.61
CA GLU A 519 -3.83 -5.29 -22.75
C GLU A 519 -3.02 -5.77 -23.98
N PRO A 520 -2.60 -7.06 -24.06
CA PRO A 520 -1.82 -7.50 -25.20
C PRO A 520 -2.64 -7.48 -26.50
N LEU A 521 -3.95 -7.77 -26.44
CA LEU A 521 -4.82 -7.65 -27.62
C LEU A 521 -4.89 -6.21 -28.13
N SER A 522 -4.88 -5.22 -27.24
CA SER A 522 -4.86 -3.80 -27.61
C SER A 522 -3.62 -3.43 -28.43
N VAL A 523 -2.47 -4.05 -28.19
CA VAL A 523 -1.26 -3.86 -29.02
C VAL A 523 -1.52 -4.32 -30.45
N GLY A 524 -2.06 -5.53 -30.64
CA GLY A 524 -2.38 -6.07 -31.96
C GLY A 524 -3.46 -5.26 -32.70
N VAL A 525 -4.51 -4.84 -31.99
CA VAL A 525 -5.57 -3.97 -32.53
C VAL A 525 -5.00 -2.61 -32.94
N TYR A 526 -4.13 -2.02 -32.12
CA TYR A 526 -3.53 -0.72 -32.44
C TYR A 526 -2.54 -0.83 -33.61
N ALA A 527 -1.76 -1.91 -33.71
CA ALA A 527 -0.91 -2.19 -34.86
C ALA A 527 -1.75 -2.29 -36.16
N CYS A 528 -2.86 -3.04 -36.13
CA CYS A 528 -3.77 -3.15 -37.28
C CYS A 528 -4.36 -1.79 -37.69
N ARG A 529 -4.77 -0.95 -36.72
CA ARG A 529 -5.26 0.41 -36.98
C ARG A 529 -4.17 1.30 -37.57
N ARG A 530 -2.96 1.27 -37.02
CA ARG A 530 -1.79 2.03 -37.51
C ARG A 530 -1.39 1.64 -38.93
N ALA A 531 -1.60 0.37 -39.29
CA ALA A 531 -1.32 -0.18 -40.61
C ALA A 531 -2.47 -0.02 -41.62
N ASN A 532 -3.66 0.41 -41.18
CA ASN A 532 -4.90 0.39 -41.97
C ASN A 532 -5.27 -1.01 -42.49
N VAL A 533 -5.15 -2.04 -41.65
CA VAL A 533 -5.61 -3.40 -42.02
C VAL A 533 -7.10 -3.37 -42.30
N SER A 534 -7.48 -3.96 -43.43
CA SER A 534 -8.85 -4.02 -43.93
C SER A 534 -9.08 -5.29 -44.77
N PRO A 535 -10.31 -5.55 -45.26
CA PRO A 535 -10.57 -6.63 -46.21
C PRO A 535 -9.78 -6.57 -47.53
N GLU A 536 -9.10 -5.47 -47.81
CA GLU A 536 -8.30 -5.29 -49.02
C GLU A 536 -6.80 -5.56 -48.80
N THR A 537 -6.35 -5.76 -47.55
CA THR A 537 -4.92 -5.86 -47.22
C THR A 537 -4.52 -7.26 -46.77
N THR A 538 -3.52 -7.86 -47.40
CA THR A 538 -2.85 -9.06 -46.89
C THR A 538 -1.84 -8.70 -45.81
N VAL A 539 -1.67 -9.59 -44.82
CA VAL A 539 -0.83 -9.32 -43.64
C VAL A 539 0.23 -10.39 -43.45
N LEU A 540 1.48 -9.98 -43.31
CA LEU A 540 2.60 -10.80 -42.84
C LEU A 540 2.91 -10.46 -41.38
N ILE A 541 3.07 -11.46 -40.52
CA ILE A 541 3.44 -11.26 -39.12
C ILE A 541 4.78 -11.97 -38.87
N LEU A 542 5.77 -11.22 -38.40
CA LEU A 542 7.06 -11.74 -38.00
C LEU A 542 7.10 -11.94 -36.49
N GLY A 543 7.22 -13.19 -36.07
CA GLY A 543 7.15 -13.62 -34.68
C GLY A 543 5.76 -14.16 -34.32
N ALA A 544 5.71 -15.39 -33.80
CA ALA A 544 4.54 -16.08 -33.29
C ALA A 544 4.56 -16.17 -31.75
N GLY A 545 5.21 -15.19 -31.09
CA GLY A 545 5.02 -14.95 -29.65
C GLY A 545 3.64 -14.36 -29.34
N PRO A 546 3.33 -14.07 -28.06
CA PRO A 546 2.02 -13.58 -27.65
C PRO A 546 1.51 -12.38 -28.47
N ILE A 547 2.36 -11.37 -28.70
CA ILE A 547 2.03 -10.18 -29.49
C ILE A 547 1.75 -10.52 -30.97
N GLY A 548 2.51 -11.44 -31.55
CA GLY A 548 2.27 -11.91 -32.91
C GLY A 548 0.94 -12.65 -33.05
N LEU A 549 0.61 -13.50 -32.08
CA LEU A 549 -0.63 -14.27 -32.10
C LEU A 549 -1.87 -13.39 -31.86
N VAL A 550 -1.81 -12.41 -30.95
CA VAL A 550 -2.92 -11.44 -30.82
C VAL A 550 -3.03 -10.50 -32.02
N THR A 551 -1.92 -10.21 -32.71
CA THR A 551 -1.93 -9.47 -33.99
C THR A 551 -2.57 -10.30 -35.10
N LEU A 552 -2.33 -11.62 -35.16
CA LEU A 552 -3.01 -12.53 -36.09
C LEU A 552 -4.52 -12.49 -35.86
N LEU A 553 -4.95 -12.64 -34.60
CA LEU A 553 -6.37 -12.59 -34.23
C LEU A 553 -6.99 -11.24 -34.57
N ALA A 554 -6.31 -10.13 -34.26
CA ALA A 554 -6.76 -8.80 -34.61
C ALA A 554 -6.87 -8.61 -36.13
N ALA A 555 -5.85 -8.94 -36.92
CA ALA A 555 -5.85 -8.78 -38.37
C ALA A 555 -7.01 -9.54 -39.03
N ARG A 556 -7.28 -10.77 -38.58
CA ARG A 556 -8.45 -11.54 -39.02
C ARG A 556 -9.75 -10.86 -38.61
N ALA A 557 -9.85 -10.31 -37.40
CA ALA A 557 -11.03 -9.57 -36.97
C ALA A 557 -11.26 -8.26 -37.74
N PHE A 558 -10.20 -7.60 -38.22
CA PHE A 558 -10.30 -6.46 -39.16
C PHE A 558 -10.69 -6.88 -40.58
N GLY A 559 -10.76 -8.19 -40.86
CA GLY A 559 -11.23 -8.75 -42.12
C GLY A 559 -10.14 -9.05 -43.13
N ALA A 560 -8.85 -9.01 -42.73
CA ALA A 560 -7.75 -9.33 -43.63
C ALA A 560 -7.98 -10.69 -44.33
N PRO A 561 -8.00 -10.76 -45.67
CA PRO A 561 -8.34 -11.98 -46.41
C PRO A 561 -7.29 -13.07 -46.23
N LYS A 562 -6.04 -12.69 -45.94
CA LYS A 562 -4.93 -13.62 -45.75
C LYS A 562 -3.93 -13.07 -44.75
N VAL A 563 -3.60 -13.90 -43.75
CA VAL A 563 -2.56 -13.61 -42.75
C VAL A 563 -1.54 -14.74 -42.77
N VAL A 564 -0.27 -14.43 -43.02
CA VAL A 564 0.85 -15.37 -42.98
C VAL A 564 1.70 -15.05 -41.75
N VAL A 565 2.06 -16.08 -40.98
CA VAL A 565 2.88 -15.92 -39.77
C VAL A 565 4.21 -16.64 -39.96
N VAL A 566 5.31 -16.03 -39.52
CA VAL A 566 6.63 -16.66 -39.55
C VAL A 566 7.28 -16.64 -38.18
N ASP A 567 8.03 -17.68 -37.86
CA ASP A 567 8.77 -17.81 -36.60
C ASP A 567 9.90 -18.83 -36.77
N VAL A 568 10.83 -18.84 -35.82
CA VAL A 568 11.91 -19.83 -35.69
C VAL A 568 11.48 -21.06 -34.91
N ASP A 569 10.30 -21.09 -34.31
CA ASP A 569 9.79 -22.16 -33.45
C ASP A 569 8.57 -22.86 -34.11
N ASP A 570 8.67 -24.18 -34.31
CA ASP A 570 7.61 -24.95 -34.99
C ASP A 570 6.34 -25.10 -34.15
N HIS A 571 6.47 -25.12 -32.82
CA HIS A 571 5.33 -25.22 -31.92
C HIS A 571 4.53 -23.91 -31.93
N ARG A 572 5.20 -22.76 -31.93
CA ARG A 572 4.51 -21.47 -32.07
C ARG A 572 3.83 -21.32 -33.42
N LEU A 573 4.45 -21.82 -34.50
CA LEU A 573 3.82 -21.87 -35.82
C LEU A 573 2.61 -22.81 -35.87
N SER A 574 2.66 -23.96 -35.17
CA SER A 574 1.48 -24.83 -35.10
C SER A 574 0.31 -24.14 -34.42
N VAL A 575 0.57 -23.41 -33.33
CA VAL A 575 -0.46 -22.60 -32.64
C VAL A 575 -0.99 -21.48 -33.54
N ALA A 576 -0.12 -20.77 -34.27
CA ALA A 576 -0.57 -19.75 -35.23
C ALA A 576 -1.50 -20.34 -36.30
N LYS A 577 -1.20 -21.56 -36.78
CA LYS A 577 -2.05 -22.28 -37.74
C LYS A 577 -3.40 -22.68 -37.14
N GLU A 578 -3.42 -23.16 -35.90
CA GLU A 578 -4.65 -23.51 -35.17
C GLU A 578 -5.53 -22.26 -34.93
N LEU A 579 -4.92 -21.10 -34.68
CA LEU A 579 -5.59 -19.81 -34.58
C LEU A 579 -5.99 -19.21 -35.94
N GLY A 580 -5.75 -19.95 -37.02
CA GLY A 580 -6.23 -19.68 -38.37
C GLY A 580 -5.37 -18.73 -39.19
N ALA A 581 -4.04 -18.73 -38.97
CA ALA A 581 -3.11 -18.26 -39.99
C ALA A 581 -3.34 -19.04 -41.30
N ALA A 582 -3.39 -18.32 -42.42
CA ALA A 582 -3.64 -18.93 -43.73
C ALA A 582 -2.46 -19.77 -44.21
N ALA A 583 -1.24 -19.36 -43.84
CA ALA A 583 -0.03 -20.15 -43.99
C ALA A 583 0.95 -19.78 -42.87
N VAL A 584 1.90 -20.69 -42.61
CA VAL A 584 3.00 -20.47 -41.69
C VAL A 584 4.32 -20.79 -42.38
N VAL A 585 5.36 -20.03 -42.10
CA VAL A 585 6.70 -20.25 -42.68
C VAL A 585 7.73 -20.34 -41.56
N LYS A 586 8.48 -21.43 -41.55
CA LYS A 586 9.60 -21.63 -40.65
C LYS A 586 10.81 -20.85 -41.17
N VAL A 587 11.31 -19.92 -40.37
CA VAL A 587 12.51 -19.13 -40.67
C VAL A 587 13.65 -19.48 -39.71
N SER A 588 14.85 -18.99 -39.99
CA SER A 588 16.03 -19.13 -39.14
C SER A 588 16.33 -17.82 -38.38
N SER A 589 17.37 -17.80 -37.55
CA SER A 589 17.93 -16.56 -36.98
C SER A 589 19.05 -15.94 -37.83
N ASP A 590 19.48 -16.62 -38.92
CA ASP A 590 20.62 -16.20 -39.74
C ASP A 590 20.22 -15.09 -40.73
N ILE A 591 20.86 -13.93 -40.64
CA ILE A 591 20.55 -12.78 -41.50
C ILE A 591 20.99 -12.98 -42.96
N GLN A 592 21.90 -13.92 -43.24
CA GLN A 592 22.42 -14.16 -44.59
C GLN A 592 21.40 -14.84 -45.51
N VAL A 593 20.35 -15.44 -44.95
CA VAL A 593 19.33 -16.17 -45.71
C VAL A 593 18.03 -15.39 -45.93
N VAL A 594 18.01 -14.08 -45.60
CA VAL A 594 16.82 -13.22 -45.75
C VAL A 594 16.23 -13.30 -47.16
N ASP A 595 17.05 -13.20 -48.20
CA ASP A 595 16.55 -13.24 -49.59
C ASP A 595 15.83 -14.55 -49.92
N LYS A 596 16.36 -15.68 -49.44
CA LYS A 596 15.73 -17.00 -49.62
C LYS A 596 14.40 -17.09 -48.85
N GLU A 597 14.40 -16.67 -47.58
CA GLU A 597 13.20 -16.70 -46.72
C GLU A 597 12.11 -15.77 -47.26
N VAL A 598 12.47 -14.62 -47.83
CA VAL A 598 11.52 -13.69 -48.47
C VAL A 598 10.82 -14.34 -49.66
N GLU A 599 11.52 -15.13 -50.47
CA GLU A 599 10.88 -15.86 -51.58
C GLU A 599 9.94 -16.96 -51.07
N GLU A 600 10.32 -17.69 -50.01
CA GLU A 600 9.43 -18.66 -49.34
C GLU A 600 8.18 -17.98 -48.78
N ILE A 601 8.31 -16.79 -48.18
CA ILE A 601 7.21 -15.98 -47.65
C ILE A 601 6.27 -15.51 -48.78
N LYS A 602 6.82 -14.98 -49.88
CA LYS A 602 6.01 -14.56 -51.04
C LYS A 602 5.25 -15.73 -51.65
N ASN A 603 5.88 -16.91 -51.74
CA ASN A 603 5.22 -18.12 -52.21
C ASN A 603 4.07 -18.54 -51.27
N ALA A 604 4.27 -18.50 -49.96
CA ALA A 604 3.22 -18.79 -48.98
C ALA A 604 2.08 -17.76 -49.04
N MET A 605 2.40 -16.48 -49.27
CA MET A 605 1.43 -15.42 -49.47
C MET A 605 0.65 -15.58 -50.79
N GLY A 606 1.29 -16.06 -51.86
CA GLY A 606 0.66 -16.26 -53.17
C GLY A 606 0.18 -14.96 -53.81
N GLY A 607 0.74 -13.81 -53.40
CA GLY A 607 0.32 -12.46 -53.80
C GLY A 607 1.20 -11.38 -53.15
N ALA A 608 0.80 -10.12 -53.31
CA ALA A 608 1.45 -8.99 -52.64
C ALA A 608 1.30 -9.09 -51.11
N VAL A 609 2.27 -8.53 -50.37
CA VAL A 609 2.22 -8.36 -48.92
C VAL A 609 1.98 -6.88 -48.64
N ASP A 610 0.74 -6.48 -48.37
CA ASP A 610 0.39 -5.06 -48.21
C ASP A 610 0.87 -4.49 -46.86
N VAL A 611 0.77 -5.30 -45.81
CA VAL A 611 1.19 -4.95 -44.45
C VAL A 611 2.09 -6.05 -43.88
N THR A 612 3.23 -5.66 -43.33
CA THR A 612 4.03 -6.52 -42.45
C THR A 612 4.03 -5.96 -41.03
N VAL A 613 3.81 -6.81 -40.03
CA VAL A 613 3.92 -6.45 -38.61
C VAL A 613 5.08 -7.23 -37.98
N ASP A 614 6.14 -6.50 -37.61
CA ASP A 614 7.30 -7.05 -36.91
C ASP A 614 7.07 -7.03 -35.40
N CYS A 615 6.89 -8.21 -34.82
CA CYS A 615 6.67 -8.39 -33.37
C CYS A 615 7.95 -8.77 -32.62
N CYS A 616 9.09 -8.86 -33.32
CA CYS A 616 10.38 -9.25 -32.75
C CYS A 616 11.30 -8.06 -32.46
N GLY A 617 11.37 -7.07 -33.34
CA GLY A 617 12.23 -5.89 -33.18
C GLY A 617 13.72 -6.18 -33.40
N MET A 618 14.06 -7.16 -34.23
CA MET A 618 15.45 -7.54 -34.54
C MET A 618 15.87 -7.06 -35.93
N SER A 619 17.16 -6.73 -36.12
CA SER A 619 17.69 -6.31 -37.43
C SER A 619 17.32 -7.26 -38.56
N LYS A 620 17.38 -8.57 -38.31
CA LYS A 620 16.97 -9.60 -39.28
C LYS A 620 15.50 -9.48 -39.63
N THR A 621 14.61 -9.49 -38.64
CA THR A 621 13.16 -9.52 -38.88
C THR A 621 12.70 -8.24 -39.56
N VAL A 622 13.21 -7.07 -39.15
CA VAL A 622 12.92 -5.81 -39.85
C VAL A 622 13.48 -5.83 -41.29
N SER A 623 14.65 -6.41 -41.55
CA SER A 623 15.18 -6.57 -42.91
C SER A 623 14.28 -7.47 -43.78
N THR A 624 13.82 -8.60 -43.24
CA THR A 624 12.82 -9.46 -43.89
C THR A 624 11.52 -8.71 -44.15
N ALA A 625 11.03 -7.92 -43.18
CA ALA A 625 9.81 -7.14 -43.32
C ALA A 625 9.90 -6.14 -44.48
N LEU A 626 10.99 -5.38 -44.52
CA LEU A 626 11.24 -4.40 -45.57
C LEU A 626 11.31 -5.08 -46.93
N ALA A 627 12.00 -6.21 -47.06
CA ALA A 627 12.16 -6.93 -48.33
C ALA A 627 10.89 -7.64 -48.81
N ALA A 628 10.08 -8.21 -47.89
CA ALA A 628 8.88 -8.95 -48.23
C ALA A 628 7.66 -8.05 -48.55
N THR A 629 7.57 -6.88 -47.92
CA THR A 629 6.45 -5.94 -48.11
C THR A 629 6.43 -5.42 -49.55
N ALA A 630 5.25 -5.34 -50.17
CA ALA A 630 5.07 -4.86 -51.53
C ALA A 630 5.34 -3.35 -51.66
N SER A 631 5.53 -2.86 -52.89
CA SER A 631 5.67 -1.42 -53.15
C SER A 631 4.41 -0.67 -52.72
N GLY A 632 4.58 0.46 -52.04
CA GLY A 632 3.49 1.24 -51.42
C GLY A 632 2.91 0.61 -50.15
N GLY A 633 3.45 -0.54 -49.71
CA GLY A 633 3.01 -1.23 -48.50
C GLY A 633 3.57 -0.64 -47.21
N LYS A 634 3.22 -1.25 -46.07
CA LYS A 634 3.61 -0.76 -44.73
C LYS A 634 4.29 -1.82 -43.90
N VAL A 635 5.36 -1.44 -43.23
CA VAL A 635 6.02 -2.21 -42.17
C VAL A 635 5.74 -1.56 -40.83
N CYS A 636 4.98 -2.24 -39.97
CA CYS A 636 4.75 -1.84 -38.59
C CYS A 636 5.76 -2.50 -37.65
N VAL A 637 6.55 -1.71 -36.95
CA VAL A 637 7.50 -2.18 -35.94
C VAL A 637 6.84 -2.09 -34.57
N VAL A 638 6.60 -3.26 -33.97
CA VAL A 638 5.98 -3.43 -32.64
C VAL A 638 7.00 -3.95 -31.63
N GLY A 639 7.84 -4.91 -32.04
CA GLY A 639 8.89 -5.45 -31.18
C GLY A 639 10.01 -4.45 -30.90
N MET A 640 10.62 -4.54 -29.71
CA MET A 640 11.66 -3.63 -29.23
C MET A 640 12.88 -4.36 -28.63
N ALA A 641 13.37 -5.42 -29.30
CA ALA A 641 14.46 -6.23 -28.76
C ALA A 641 15.83 -5.52 -28.71
N HIS A 642 16.12 -4.59 -29.63
CA HIS A 642 17.40 -3.87 -29.68
C HIS A 642 17.19 -2.35 -29.69
N CYS A 643 17.99 -1.61 -28.92
CA CYS A 643 18.00 -0.14 -28.93
C CYS A 643 18.53 0.43 -30.25
N GLN A 644 19.40 -0.31 -30.95
CA GLN A 644 19.93 0.08 -32.25
C GLN A 644 19.97 -1.13 -33.20
N MET A 645 19.59 -0.91 -34.46
CA MET A 645 19.57 -1.93 -35.51
C MET A 645 20.09 -1.38 -36.84
N SER A 646 20.65 -2.26 -37.67
CA SER A 646 21.08 -1.94 -39.03
C SER A 646 20.16 -2.64 -40.02
N VAL A 647 19.53 -1.88 -40.91
CA VAL A 647 18.47 -2.36 -41.83
C VAL A 647 18.59 -1.72 -43.21
N PRO A 648 18.24 -2.43 -44.30
CA PRO A 648 18.35 -1.92 -45.66
C PRO A 648 17.18 -1.01 -46.03
N LEU A 649 17.23 0.27 -45.62
CA LEU A 649 16.17 1.25 -45.90
C LEU A 649 16.11 1.72 -47.36
N THR A 650 17.25 1.83 -48.06
CA THR A 650 17.27 2.37 -49.43
C THR A 650 16.40 1.55 -50.41
N PRO A 651 16.46 0.21 -50.43
CA PRO A 651 15.55 -0.58 -51.27
C PRO A 651 14.06 -0.47 -50.90
N ALA A 652 13.74 -0.18 -49.63
CA ALA A 652 12.38 0.05 -49.18
C ALA A 652 11.88 1.44 -49.61
N ALA A 653 12.71 2.47 -49.46
CA ALA A 653 12.42 3.83 -49.89
C ALA A 653 12.19 3.91 -51.41
N ALA A 654 12.97 3.18 -52.21
CA ALA A 654 12.79 3.09 -53.67
C ALA A 654 11.43 2.49 -54.09
N ARG A 655 10.73 1.83 -53.16
CA ARG A 655 9.41 1.20 -53.38
C ARG A 655 8.31 1.89 -52.57
N GLU A 656 8.58 3.06 -51.99
CA GLU A 656 7.64 3.82 -51.16
C GLU A 656 7.03 2.98 -50.01
N VAL A 657 7.85 2.14 -49.37
CA VAL A 657 7.41 1.37 -48.20
C VAL A 657 7.44 2.25 -46.95
N ASP A 658 6.30 2.42 -46.30
CA ASP A 658 6.21 3.15 -45.03
C ASP A 658 6.74 2.29 -43.87
N VAL A 659 7.57 2.89 -43.02
CA VAL A 659 7.97 2.29 -41.73
C VAL A 659 7.24 3.00 -40.60
N VAL A 660 6.42 2.25 -39.87
CA VAL A 660 5.48 2.77 -38.87
C VAL A 660 5.80 2.20 -37.49
N GLY A 661 6.11 3.07 -36.54
CA GLY A 661 6.25 2.67 -35.14
C GLY A 661 4.89 2.45 -34.46
N VAL A 662 4.80 1.39 -33.65
CA VAL A 662 3.66 1.08 -32.79
C VAL A 662 4.13 1.09 -31.34
N PHE A 663 3.68 2.08 -30.57
CA PHE A 663 4.03 2.20 -29.16
C PHE A 663 2.77 2.10 -28.30
N ARG A 664 2.68 1.00 -27.55
CA ARG A 664 1.52 0.63 -26.72
C ARG A 664 0.24 0.63 -27.57
N TYR A 665 -0.71 1.49 -27.23
CA TYR A 665 -2.05 1.56 -27.83
C TYR A 665 -2.75 2.85 -27.40
N ARG A 666 -3.85 3.19 -28.09
CA ARG A 666 -4.81 4.19 -27.64
C ARG A 666 -6.22 3.88 -28.12
N ASN A 667 -7.22 4.16 -27.28
CA ASN A 667 -8.65 4.01 -27.58
C ASN A 667 -9.02 2.60 -28.09
N THR A 668 -8.41 1.55 -27.55
CA THR A 668 -8.57 0.16 -28.03
C THR A 668 -9.46 -0.70 -27.14
N TRP A 669 -9.49 -0.48 -25.82
CA TRP A 669 -10.18 -1.35 -24.86
C TRP A 669 -11.64 -1.67 -25.23
N PRO A 670 -12.49 -0.68 -25.57
CA PRO A 670 -13.87 -0.97 -25.96
C PRO A 670 -13.99 -1.94 -27.14
N LEU A 671 -13.10 -1.81 -28.15
CA LEU A 671 -13.10 -2.71 -29.30
C LEU A 671 -12.55 -4.09 -28.95
N CYS A 672 -11.53 -4.18 -28.09
CA CYS A 672 -11.01 -5.45 -27.61
C CYS A 672 -12.10 -6.22 -26.86
N ILE A 673 -12.81 -5.57 -25.93
CA ILE A 673 -13.92 -6.18 -25.19
C ILE A 673 -15.04 -6.60 -26.13
N GLU A 674 -15.38 -5.80 -27.15
CA GLU A 674 -16.38 -6.16 -28.16
C GLU A 674 -15.96 -7.41 -28.95
N PHE A 675 -14.70 -7.50 -29.40
CA PHE A 675 -14.20 -8.67 -30.12
C PHE A 675 -14.21 -9.95 -29.29
N LEU A 676 -13.87 -9.84 -28.00
CA LEU A 676 -13.92 -10.97 -27.08
C LEU A 676 -15.36 -11.38 -26.76
N SER A 677 -16.21 -10.42 -26.38
CA SER A 677 -17.58 -10.69 -25.94
C SER A 677 -18.48 -11.20 -27.06
N SER A 678 -18.27 -10.75 -28.31
CA SER A 678 -18.97 -11.27 -29.49
C SER A 678 -18.45 -12.63 -29.96
N GLY A 679 -17.33 -13.12 -29.41
CA GLY A 679 -16.67 -14.35 -29.85
C GLY A 679 -15.94 -14.22 -31.18
N LYS A 680 -15.75 -13.00 -31.70
CA LYS A 680 -14.98 -12.73 -32.92
C LYS A 680 -13.50 -13.04 -32.75
N ILE A 681 -12.99 -12.90 -31.53
CA ILE A 681 -11.64 -13.33 -31.13
C ILE A 681 -11.76 -14.22 -29.88
N ASP A 682 -11.07 -15.36 -29.89
CA ASP A 682 -10.86 -16.18 -28.71
C ASP A 682 -9.38 -16.15 -28.29
N VAL A 683 -9.11 -15.61 -27.10
CA VAL A 683 -7.76 -15.50 -26.53
C VAL A 683 -7.42 -16.64 -25.57
N LYS A 684 -8.40 -17.47 -25.18
CA LYS A 684 -8.19 -18.53 -24.17
C LYS A 684 -7.07 -19.51 -24.54
N PRO A 685 -6.90 -19.93 -25.81
CA PRO A 685 -5.82 -20.82 -26.19
C PRO A 685 -4.42 -20.24 -25.97
N LEU A 686 -4.28 -18.91 -25.87
CA LEU A 686 -3.00 -18.26 -25.61
C LEU A 686 -2.56 -18.40 -24.15
N ILE A 687 -3.50 -18.62 -23.22
CA ILE A 687 -3.23 -18.75 -21.78
C ILE A 687 -2.82 -20.19 -21.48
N THR A 688 -1.53 -20.47 -21.61
CA THR A 688 -1.01 -21.84 -21.52
C THR A 688 -0.63 -22.26 -20.10
N HIS A 689 -0.30 -21.32 -19.22
CA HIS A 689 0.10 -21.62 -17.84
C HIS A 689 -0.59 -20.69 -16.85
N ARG A 690 -0.91 -21.23 -15.67
CA ARG A 690 -1.55 -20.52 -14.55
C ARG A 690 -0.78 -20.83 -13.27
N PHE A 691 -0.49 -19.79 -12.49
CA PHE A 691 0.22 -19.87 -11.22
C PHE A 691 -0.56 -19.11 -10.15
N GLY A 692 -0.46 -19.56 -8.89
CA GLY A 692 -0.89 -18.77 -7.74
C GLY A 692 0.15 -17.74 -7.32
N PHE A 693 0.06 -17.26 -6.08
CA PHE A 693 0.86 -16.14 -5.59
C PHE A 693 1.75 -16.49 -4.39
N THR A 694 2.19 -17.74 -4.28
CA THR A 694 3.29 -18.08 -3.35
C THR A 694 4.64 -17.66 -3.94
N GLN A 695 5.66 -17.49 -3.10
CA GLN A 695 7.01 -17.14 -3.55
C GLN A 695 7.52 -18.11 -4.63
N GLU A 696 7.37 -19.42 -4.41
CA GLU A 696 7.83 -20.45 -5.32
C GLU A 696 7.07 -20.43 -6.65
N GLU A 697 5.76 -20.19 -6.62
CA GLU A 697 4.93 -20.08 -7.82
C GLU A 697 5.26 -18.83 -8.64
N VAL A 698 5.55 -17.71 -7.99
CA VAL A 698 5.96 -16.47 -8.65
C VAL A 698 7.29 -16.67 -9.39
N GLU A 699 8.31 -17.22 -8.72
CA GLU A 699 9.60 -17.54 -9.35
C GLU A 699 9.41 -18.51 -10.53
N ALA A 700 8.64 -19.59 -10.33
CA ALA A 700 8.37 -20.56 -11.38
C ALA A 700 7.63 -19.97 -12.59
N ALA A 701 6.71 -19.02 -12.37
CA ALA A 701 5.97 -18.35 -13.43
C ALA A 701 6.89 -17.49 -14.29
N PHE A 702 7.78 -16.71 -13.67
CA PHE A 702 8.77 -15.89 -14.39
C PHE A 702 9.78 -16.75 -15.14
N GLU A 703 10.29 -17.82 -14.54
CA GLU A 703 11.19 -18.75 -15.23
C GLU A 703 10.51 -19.47 -16.40
N THR A 704 9.24 -19.88 -16.23
CA THR A 704 8.45 -20.50 -17.30
C THR A 704 8.25 -19.52 -18.47
N SER A 705 7.88 -18.28 -18.17
CA SER A 705 7.71 -17.23 -19.18
C SER A 705 9.04 -16.96 -19.92
N ALA A 706 10.14 -16.90 -19.17
CA ALA A 706 11.45 -16.55 -19.71
C ALA A 706 12.11 -17.68 -20.52
N ARG A 707 11.83 -18.94 -20.20
CA ARG A 707 12.35 -20.11 -20.94
C ARG A 707 11.69 -20.27 -22.31
N GLY A 708 10.41 -19.92 -22.42
CA GLY A 708 9.62 -20.14 -23.63
C GLY A 708 9.34 -21.63 -23.90
N GLY A 709 9.25 -22.00 -25.19
CA GLY A 709 8.78 -23.32 -25.62
C GLY A 709 7.25 -23.37 -25.71
N SER A 710 6.61 -24.24 -24.91
CA SER A 710 5.14 -24.34 -24.84
C SER A 710 4.47 -23.19 -24.10
N ALA A 711 5.24 -22.31 -23.46
CA ALA A 711 4.72 -21.10 -22.84
C ALA A 711 4.43 -20.03 -23.90
N ILE A 712 3.17 -19.59 -23.96
CA ILE A 712 2.73 -18.43 -24.75
C ILE A 712 2.41 -17.31 -23.78
N LYS A 713 1.26 -17.35 -23.11
CA LYS A 713 0.93 -16.46 -22.01
C LYS A 713 0.93 -17.22 -20.69
N VAL A 714 1.66 -16.69 -19.73
CA VAL A 714 1.66 -17.12 -18.32
C VAL A 714 0.80 -16.13 -17.54
N MET A 715 -0.10 -16.65 -16.71
CA MET A 715 -1.08 -15.88 -15.94
C MET A 715 -0.96 -16.17 -14.45
N PHE A 716 -1.06 -15.14 -13.62
CA PHE A 716 -1.31 -15.25 -12.19
C PHE A 716 -2.81 -15.19 -11.90
N ASN A 717 -3.29 -16.06 -11.01
CA ASN A 717 -4.65 -16.02 -10.48
C ASN A 717 -4.62 -15.72 -8.97
N LEU A 718 -5.12 -14.53 -8.59
CA LEU A 718 -4.99 -13.93 -7.25
C LEU A 718 -6.28 -14.02 -6.41
#